data_AF-A0A934XQ88-F1
#
_entry.id   AF-A0A934XQ88-F1
#
_cell.length_a   1.000
_cell.length_b   1.000
_cell.length_c   1.000
_cell.angle_alpha   90.00
_cell.angle_beta   90.00
_cell.angle_gamma   90.00
#
_symmetry.space_group_name_H-M   'P 1'
#
loop_
_entity.id
_entity.type
_entity.pdbx_description
1 polymer ?
#
loop_
_entity_poly.entity_id
_entity_poly.type
_entity_poly.pdbx_seq_one_letter_code
_entity_poly.pdbx_strand_id
1 'polypeptide(L)'
;MSTPHVTGAAALFFEFWRLRFGGGDPYPETVKAAFINATDNLAGGDNGWGTALGNRPDNHQGWGRLNMGLVLNPTVAVQYYQNPTVLTSAGNTWEQTVHANDSGEPLRVSLVWSDAPGAANANPARVNNLDLRVTSAGGTIWRGNVFSGGWSTTGGSADSLNNVENVFVQTPSSSSYTIRVTATALNGDGYYYNGDATDQHFSLVCWNCEEILDGAFDAGADEAMAFVGLDGAACAYATIVSAISAASSGATIYISPGTYPERLGLIDKDLVLTAATNDCGAGATSGVTIDANDAVATYGGVAQIGASRTVTFANLTLTDGTATLGGIVYVGSGAHLGLDNTDLTYGSSPNLGGGLRIYSSTAEMINASRIFECETTGGGSGGGAALDEGTLILRGDSRIGDYTLPNTSADLGGGVYLYGGLLQMEDTSRVRSNTAIANGGGVYALGGGDIVMNDSADIGWSLSTAGNSAVDGGGVYLTGAGTSLTMNDNSGVQFNSASADGGGIYATGGASVTVDSALINDNQAVERGGGIMVDTSATVNVQNGATVNSNQTAVASGLGGGLYILGDSATVTVNASQVNSNVAGHSYGGIRVFGASSLNLSSGATLNSNQAQTGPGGGLSLHLGAVTISDAVIQSNIAVMGGGGIYMDSGAMTITNPDIRYNQAASGPGGGIYRSGGALSVAATTQTGYVAVNTTSTNGGGIYDTSGAPLVLRALGGYRLNINTNQAGINGGGIYALSDTFVDAWGWIQMTSNVAGSNGGAVYLGSGATAWFDDYLTSSAPEIWVNTATSGNGGGIYAENSTRVEFDGGQVGFNGGGNRALVGDGGGIYLDNSDLLVDNTIIVGNQAGDDGGGIAAVNTSSVTIAPTMGLLRGPAEGSGDEVRSPQATACDPNALAANTYCTEVRGNSAADLGGGIFFQGESTGSIARTAFIANTAATGSALELYDATVSLQNSMVRDNVASGVNKSTIHVYNEGGAGPTSTFDAQHNTIVNNSQYGIFYANTTGGTFDNNVVWGNTLLGFVTGGGLTTTATCNDTQTSVLTGAGNVSSDPWFITTARGDYHLKPGSPALDACAAGSSPDLDNISRPRGVQYDMGALELWCASGVTDVNGSGKTDIVDVERVAGDFLDAGYLPQHDINCDGVVDLGDIMLVAAAWTP
;
A
#
# COMPACT_ATOMS: atom_id res chain seq x y z
N MET A 1 -22.71 19.43 47.33
CA MET A 1 -22.20 20.26 46.21
C MET A 1 -20.86 20.92 46.48
N SER A 2 -20.40 21.12 47.73
CA SER A 2 -19.11 21.77 48.03
C SER A 2 -17.87 20.98 47.57
N THR A 3 -17.84 19.65 47.76
CA THR A 3 -16.71 18.79 47.38
C THR A 3 -16.27 18.90 45.91
N PRO A 4 -17.17 18.84 44.90
CA PRO A 4 -16.76 19.02 43.51
C PRO A 4 -16.28 20.45 43.20
N HIS A 5 -16.74 21.49 43.93
CA HIS A 5 -16.18 22.84 43.76
C HIS A 5 -14.74 22.91 44.25
N VAL A 6 -14.43 22.29 45.39
CA VAL A 6 -13.05 22.19 45.89
C VAL A 6 -12.20 21.30 45.00
N THR A 7 -12.78 20.28 44.36
CA THR A 7 -12.08 19.44 43.37
C THR A 7 -11.73 20.23 42.10
N GLY A 8 -12.66 21.03 41.59
CA GLY A 8 -12.38 21.95 40.48
C GLY A 8 -11.34 23.02 40.84
N ALA A 9 -11.38 23.53 42.08
CA ALA A 9 -10.33 24.40 42.59
C ALA A 9 -8.97 23.70 42.64
N ALA A 10 -8.91 22.43 43.06
CA ALA A 10 -7.68 21.64 43.02
C ALA A 10 -7.14 21.50 41.60
N ALA A 11 -7.99 21.23 40.60
CA ALA A 11 -7.57 21.20 39.20
C ALA A 11 -6.96 22.53 38.73
N LEU A 12 -7.57 23.67 39.09
CA LEU A 12 -7.02 25.00 38.80
C LEU A 12 -5.70 25.26 39.52
N PHE A 13 -5.53 24.74 40.75
CA PHE A 13 -4.26 24.84 41.45
C PHE A 13 -3.17 23.97 40.82
N PHE A 14 -3.50 22.78 40.32
CA PHE A 14 -2.56 21.96 39.53
C PHE A 14 -2.10 22.69 38.27
N GLU A 15 -3.03 23.32 37.54
CA GLU A 15 -2.70 24.14 36.38
C GLU A 15 -1.81 25.33 36.76
N PHE A 16 -2.21 26.12 37.76
CA PHE A 16 -1.38 27.23 38.29
C PHE A 16 0.01 26.75 38.72
N TRP A 17 0.08 25.61 39.39
CA TRP A 17 1.32 25.03 39.87
C TRP A 17 2.24 24.65 38.72
N ARG A 18 1.74 23.87 37.74
CA ARG A 18 2.50 23.44 36.56
C ARG A 18 3.01 24.64 35.76
N LEU A 19 2.18 25.67 35.59
CA LEU A 19 2.54 26.90 34.88
C LEU A 19 3.61 27.72 35.61
N ARG A 20 3.63 27.70 36.96
CA ARG A 20 4.52 28.54 37.76
C ARG A 20 5.80 27.85 38.21
N PHE A 21 5.81 26.52 38.34
CA PHE A 21 6.90 25.75 38.94
C PHE A 21 7.43 24.64 38.01
N GLY A 22 7.48 24.89 36.69
CA GLY A 22 8.22 24.04 35.74
C GLY A 22 7.56 22.70 35.40
N GLY A 23 6.23 22.65 35.31
CA GLY A 23 5.49 21.51 34.73
C GLY A 23 5.27 20.28 35.63
N GLY A 24 5.97 20.16 36.76
CA GLY A 24 5.74 19.08 37.74
C GLY A 24 4.41 19.19 38.48
N ASP A 25 3.92 18.08 39.06
CA ASP A 25 2.70 18.06 39.87
C ASP A 25 2.98 18.41 41.34
N PRO A 26 2.12 19.22 42.01
CA PRO A 26 2.25 19.44 43.44
C PRO A 26 1.90 18.16 44.22
N TYR A 27 2.59 17.94 45.34
CA TYR A 27 2.19 16.86 46.26
C TYR A 27 0.77 17.12 46.82
N PRO A 28 -0.06 16.08 47.05
CA PRO A 28 -1.42 16.23 47.59
C PRO A 28 -1.50 17.08 48.88
N GLU A 29 -0.47 16.99 49.72
CA GLU A 29 -0.28 17.74 50.95
C GLU A 29 -0.06 19.23 50.68
N THR A 30 0.68 19.57 49.61
CA THR A 30 0.92 20.95 49.17
C THR A 30 -0.39 21.61 48.75
N VAL A 31 -1.22 20.92 47.98
CA VAL A 31 -2.56 21.39 47.57
C VAL A 31 -3.40 21.71 48.81
N LYS A 32 -3.42 20.78 49.78
CA LYS A 32 -4.19 20.94 51.02
C LYS A 32 -3.66 22.09 51.88
N ALA A 33 -2.34 22.21 52.04
CA ALA A 33 -1.69 23.28 52.81
C ALA A 33 -1.89 24.67 52.19
N ALA A 34 -1.83 24.78 50.85
CA ALA A 34 -2.11 26.01 50.12
C ALA A 34 -3.55 26.48 50.34
N PHE A 35 -4.50 25.56 50.26
CA PHE A 35 -5.92 25.86 50.40
C PHE A 35 -6.28 26.31 51.81
N ILE A 36 -5.66 25.71 52.84
CA ILE A 36 -5.87 26.08 54.25
C ILE A 36 -5.37 27.49 54.55
N ASN A 37 -4.22 27.88 53.99
CA ASN A 37 -3.71 29.24 54.16
C ASN A 37 -4.64 30.31 53.56
N ALA A 38 -5.33 29.97 52.48
CA ALA A 38 -6.22 30.84 51.73
C ALA A 38 -7.71 30.70 52.11
N THR A 39 -8.04 30.37 53.36
CA THR A 39 -9.43 30.32 53.83
C THR A 39 -9.90 31.62 54.52
N ASP A 40 -11.19 31.91 54.31
CA ASP A 40 -11.97 32.87 55.10
C ASP A 40 -12.48 32.20 56.39
N ASN A 41 -12.25 32.82 57.55
CA ASN A 41 -12.88 32.41 58.81
C ASN A 41 -14.38 32.80 58.78
N LEU A 42 -15.27 31.85 59.02
CA LEU A 42 -16.72 32.02 58.86
C LEU A 42 -17.42 32.37 60.18
N ALA A 43 -16.67 32.74 61.22
CA ALA A 43 -17.19 33.08 62.53
C ALA A 43 -18.33 34.11 62.46
N GLY A 44 -19.43 33.83 63.17
CA GLY A 44 -20.65 34.65 63.13
C GLY A 44 -21.61 34.33 61.97
N GLY A 45 -21.21 33.51 61.00
CA GLY A 45 -22.09 32.95 59.96
C GLY A 45 -23.04 31.87 60.49
N ASP A 46 -24.01 31.44 59.69
CA ASP A 46 -24.94 30.36 60.05
C ASP A 46 -24.24 28.99 59.95
N ASN A 47 -24.29 28.20 61.02
CA ASN A 47 -23.73 26.84 61.01
C ASN A 47 -24.66 25.79 60.39
N GLY A 48 -25.87 26.18 59.99
CA GLY A 48 -26.89 25.29 59.43
C GLY A 48 -27.78 24.60 60.47
N TRP A 49 -27.55 24.87 61.77
CA TRP A 49 -28.28 24.29 62.91
C TRP A 49 -28.90 25.38 63.81
N GLY A 50 -29.01 26.62 63.32
CA GLY A 50 -29.61 27.75 64.04
C GLY A 50 -28.72 28.37 65.12
N THR A 51 -27.41 28.10 65.08
CA THR A 51 -26.41 28.75 65.94
C THR A 51 -25.29 29.37 65.09
N ALA A 52 -24.60 30.38 65.63
CA ALA A 52 -23.52 31.03 64.90
C ALA A 52 -22.28 30.12 64.85
N LEU A 53 -21.59 30.09 63.70
CA LEU A 53 -20.29 29.46 63.54
C LEU A 53 -19.27 30.06 64.52
N GLY A 54 -18.48 29.19 65.15
CA GLY A 54 -17.35 29.59 65.99
C GLY A 54 -16.19 30.16 65.19
N ASN A 55 -15.04 30.39 65.82
CA ASN A 55 -13.81 30.68 65.09
C ASN A 55 -13.08 29.38 64.76
N ARG A 56 -12.35 29.34 63.64
CA ARG A 56 -11.42 28.24 63.32
C ARG A 56 -10.34 28.05 64.42
N PRO A 57 -9.85 26.81 64.67
CA PRO A 57 -10.40 25.55 64.18
C PRO A 57 -11.77 25.25 64.81
N ASP A 58 -12.74 24.86 63.98
CA ASP A 58 -14.10 24.52 64.42
C ASP A 58 -14.68 23.40 63.57
N ASN A 59 -15.36 22.43 64.17
CA ASN A 59 -15.82 21.23 63.47
C ASN A 59 -16.91 21.50 62.42
N HIS A 60 -17.55 22.68 62.43
CA HIS A 60 -18.56 23.04 61.43
C HIS A 60 -17.95 23.70 60.18
N GLN A 61 -16.83 24.42 60.30
CA GLN A 61 -16.17 25.11 59.19
C GLN A 61 -14.77 24.56 58.84
N GLY A 62 -14.23 23.64 59.64
CA GLY A 62 -12.84 23.23 59.61
C GLY A 62 -11.91 24.43 59.79
N TRP A 63 -11.05 24.65 58.78
CA TRP A 63 -10.14 25.80 58.71
C TRP A 63 -10.76 27.03 58.05
N GLY A 64 -11.99 26.94 57.54
CA GLY A 64 -12.71 28.04 56.88
C GLY A 64 -13.10 27.71 55.44
N ARG A 65 -13.72 28.68 54.75
CA ARG A 65 -14.12 28.56 53.34
C ARG A 65 -12.96 28.92 52.43
N LEU A 66 -12.62 28.06 51.46
CA LEU A 66 -11.61 28.32 50.45
C LEU A 66 -11.89 29.60 49.67
N ASN A 67 -10.89 30.47 49.55
CA ASN A 67 -10.89 31.64 48.69
C ASN A 67 -9.87 31.42 47.55
N MET A 68 -10.36 30.95 46.40
CA MET A 68 -9.49 30.59 45.26
C MET A 68 -8.78 31.80 44.65
N GLY A 69 -9.36 33.00 44.76
CA GLY A 69 -8.72 34.23 44.27
C GLY A 69 -7.40 34.49 44.98
N LEU A 70 -7.34 34.25 46.29
CA LEU A 70 -6.10 34.32 47.06
C LEU A 70 -5.12 33.24 46.61
N VAL A 71 -5.55 31.99 46.42
CA VAL A 71 -4.67 30.89 45.99
C VAL A 71 -3.97 31.19 44.65
N LEU A 72 -4.72 31.63 43.64
CA LEU A 72 -4.19 31.83 42.28
C LEU A 72 -3.43 33.16 42.12
N ASN A 73 -3.81 34.17 42.90
CA ASN A 73 -3.22 35.50 42.82
C ASN A 73 -3.01 36.10 44.23
N PRO A 74 -2.05 35.58 45.00
CA PRO A 74 -1.80 36.06 46.35
C PRO A 74 -1.25 37.49 46.31
N THR A 75 -1.77 38.35 47.19
CA THR A 75 -1.34 39.76 47.31
C THR A 75 -0.05 39.95 48.09
N VAL A 76 0.48 38.88 48.68
CA VAL A 76 1.71 38.81 49.48
C VAL A 76 2.51 37.57 49.07
N ALA A 77 3.80 37.52 49.40
CA ALA A 77 4.62 36.36 49.09
C ALA A 77 4.12 35.08 49.79
N VAL A 78 4.16 33.96 49.06
CA VAL A 78 3.80 32.62 49.57
C VAL A 78 4.95 31.67 49.27
N GLN A 79 5.53 31.07 50.30
CA GLN A 79 6.58 30.05 50.17
C GLN A 79 5.98 28.65 50.24
N TYR A 80 6.40 27.80 49.31
CA TYR A 80 5.97 26.40 49.21
C TYR A 80 7.16 25.48 49.46
N TYR A 81 7.15 24.76 50.57
CA TYR A 81 8.16 23.78 50.92
C TYR A 81 7.60 22.39 50.63
N GLN A 82 7.90 21.88 49.43
CA GLN A 82 7.41 20.59 48.97
C GLN A 82 8.50 19.56 48.69
N ASN A 83 9.78 19.94 48.59
CA ASN A 83 10.89 19.00 48.36
C ASN A 83 10.92 17.94 49.50
N PRO A 84 10.99 16.61 49.24
CA PRO A 84 10.73 15.60 50.25
C PRO A 84 11.86 15.56 51.27
N THR A 85 11.77 16.43 52.28
CA THR A 85 12.52 16.24 53.52
C THR A 85 11.88 15.07 54.23
N VAL A 86 12.49 13.90 54.07
CA VAL A 86 12.05 12.68 54.74
C VAL A 86 12.60 12.70 56.16
N LEU A 87 11.70 12.70 57.15
CA LEU A 87 12.06 12.53 58.55
C LEU A 87 12.10 11.02 58.82
N THR A 88 13.28 10.48 59.12
CA THR A 88 13.54 9.03 59.22
C THR A 88 13.63 8.53 60.66
N SER A 89 13.58 9.42 61.65
CA SER A 89 13.62 9.05 63.06
C SER A 89 12.90 10.06 63.96
N ALA A 90 12.32 9.55 65.05
CA ALA A 90 11.73 10.39 66.08
C ALA A 90 12.79 11.34 66.68
N GLY A 91 12.46 12.63 66.72
CA GLY A 91 13.35 13.72 67.11
C GLY A 91 14.01 14.45 65.93
N ASN A 92 13.89 13.97 64.68
CA ASN A 92 14.34 14.74 63.52
C ASN A 92 13.57 16.05 63.41
N THR A 93 14.31 17.12 63.09
CA THR A 93 13.76 18.46 62.93
C THR A 93 14.11 19.02 61.57
N TRP A 94 13.13 19.67 60.94
CA TRP A 94 13.35 20.57 59.81
C TRP A 94 13.10 22.01 60.27
N GLU A 95 13.95 22.95 59.86
CA GLU A 95 13.85 24.35 60.24
C GLU A 95 14.03 25.26 59.03
N GLN A 96 13.25 26.34 59.00
CA GLN A 96 13.46 27.43 58.06
C GLN A 96 13.20 28.77 58.72
N THR A 97 14.06 29.76 58.44
CA THR A 97 13.91 31.12 58.94
C THR A 97 13.36 32.02 57.84
N VAL A 98 12.23 32.65 58.12
CA VAL A 98 11.54 33.56 57.20
C VAL A 98 11.34 34.92 57.87
N HIS A 99 11.01 35.93 57.08
CA HIS A 99 10.41 37.16 57.58
C HIS A 99 9.04 37.38 56.94
N ALA A 100 8.21 38.22 57.55
CA ALA A 100 6.92 38.57 56.98
C ALA A 100 7.13 39.55 55.82
N ASN A 101 6.59 39.24 54.63
CA ASN A 101 6.73 40.08 53.44
C ASN A 101 6.02 41.45 53.61
N ASP A 102 4.84 41.44 54.24
CA ASP A 102 4.12 42.65 54.66
C ASP A 102 3.69 42.54 56.13
N SER A 103 4.24 43.40 57.00
CA SER A 103 3.89 43.44 58.42
C SER A 103 2.43 43.84 58.72
N GLY A 104 1.72 44.39 57.74
CA GLY A 104 0.29 44.74 57.80
C GLY A 104 -0.66 43.56 57.51
N GLU A 105 -0.15 42.47 56.94
CA GLU A 105 -0.91 41.26 56.63
C GLU A 105 -0.58 40.12 57.61
N PRO A 106 -1.50 39.18 57.88
CA PRO A 106 -1.22 38.05 58.78
C PRO A 106 -0.21 37.07 58.20
N LEU A 107 0.69 36.56 59.04
CA LEU A 107 1.58 35.44 58.71
C LEU A 107 0.83 34.13 58.97
N ARG A 108 0.68 33.26 57.98
CA ARG A 108 0.00 31.96 58.14
C ARG A 108 0.93 30.82 57.71
N VAL A 109 1.13 29.85 58.59
CA VAL A 109 1.96 28.67 58.34
C VAL A 109 1.07 27.44 58.48
N SER A 110 1.01 26.61 57.44
CA SER A 110 0.22 25.37 57.43
C SER A 110 1.14 24.19 57.09
N LEU A 111 1.28 23.26 58.03
CA LEU A 111 1.98 21.98 57.89
C LEU A 111 0.96 20.88 57.59
N VAL A 112 1.20 20.07 56.57
CA VAL A 112 0.35 18.93 56.19
C VAL A 112 1.20 17.73 55.81
N TRP A 113 0.80 16.53 56.24
CA TRP A 113 1.43 15.28 55.80
C TRP A 113 0.38 14.21 55.48
N SER A 114 0.66 13.36 54.48
CA SER A 114 -0.10 12.12 54.28
C SER A 114 0.40 11.10 55.30
N ASP A 115 -0.37 10.92 56.37
CA ASP A 115 -0.04 10.00 57.45
C ASP A 115 -0.12 8.55 56.98
N ALA A 116 0.69 7.68 57.59
CA ALA A 116 0.64 6.25 57.34
C ALA A 116 -0.76 5.70 57.66
N PRO A 117 -1.27 4.69 56.93
CA PRO A 117 -2.62 4.19 57.14
C PRO A 117 -2.85 3.66 58.57
N GLY A 118 -3.79 4.27 59.29
CA GLY A 118 -4.18 3.82 60.63
C GLY A 118 -4.80 2.42 60.63
N ALA A 119 -4.61 1.68 61.73
CA ALA A 119 -5.26 0.38 61.91
C ALA A 119 -6.80 0.51 61.88
N ALA A 120 -7.48 -0.48 61.31
CA ALA A 120 -8.94 -0.48 61.23
C ALA A 120 -9.57 -0.35 62.63
N ASN A 121 -10.47 0.64 62.81
CA ASN A 121 -11.11 1.03 64.07
C ASN A 121 -10.23 1.76 65.10
N ALA A 122 -9.01 2.19 64.76
CA ALA A 122 -8.22 3.07 65.63
C ALA A 122 -8.90 4.45 65.77
N ASN A 123 -8.97 4.97 67.00
CA ASN A 123 -9.50 6.31 67.29
C ASN A 123 -8.65 6.96 68.41
N PRO A 124 -7.77 7.93 68.11
CA PRO A 124 -7.50 8.48 66.78
C PRO A 124 -6.81 7.45 65.85
N ALA A 125 -7.05 7.56 64.54
CA ALA A 125 -6.42 6.70 63.53
C ALA A 125 -5.01 7.18 63.12
N ARG A 126 -4.42 8.13 63.85
CA ARG A 126 -3.11 8.72 63.57
C ARG A 126 -1.98 7.74 63.87
N VAL A 127 -1.02 7.63 62.96
CA VAL A 127 0.17 6.77 63.08
C VAL A 127 1.42 7.59 63.40
N ASN A 128 1.75 8.58 62.56
CA ASN A 128 2.88 9.48 62.73
C ASN A 128 2.44 10.83 63.35
N ASN A 129 3.29 11.42 64.18
CA ASN A 129 3.05 12.70 64.84
C ASN A 129 4.16 13.70 64.53
N LEU A 130 3.84 14.75 63.76
CA LEU A 130 4.72 15.88 63.51
C LEU A 130 4.21 17.10 64.24
N ASP A 131 5.10 17.82 64.94
CA ASP A 131 4.74 19.04 65.67
C ASP A 131 5.30 20.27 64.95
N LEU A 132 4.42 21.23 64.62
CA LEU A 132 4.75 22.55 64.11
C LEU A 132 5.02 23.53 65.25
N ARG A 133 6.12 24.26 65.15
CA ARG A 133 6.47 25.35 66.05
C ARG A 133 6.98 26.54 65.26
N VAL A 134 6.45 27.72 65.52
CA VAL A 134 6.97 28.99 64.99
C VAL A 134 7.50 29.83 66.16
N THR A 135 8.74 30.30 66.05
CA THR A 135 9.39 31.12 67.07
C THR A 135 9.79 32.47 66.49
N SER A 136 9.37 33.59 67.09
CA SER A 136 9.86 34.92 66.66
C SER A 136 11.31 35.15 67.11
N ALA A 137 12.01 36.08 66.46
CA ALA A 137 13.35 36.52 66.90
C ALA A 137 13.37 37.02 68.36
N GLY A 138 12.23 37.53 68.87
CA GLY A 138 12.04 37.94 70.25
C GLY A 138 11.79 36.80 71.25
N GLY A 139 11.81 35.54 70.81
CA GLY A 139 11.63 34.35 71.65
C GLY A 139 10.17 33.94 71.90
N THR A 140 9.20 34.58 71.27
CA THR A 140 7.78 34.20 71.39
C THR A 140 7.53 32.92 70.60
N ILE A 141 6.87 31.93 71.22
CA ILE A 141 6.62 30.62 70.62
C ILE A 141 5.13 30.40 70.39
N TRP A 142 4.76 30.03 69.18
CA TRP A 142 3.45 29.50 68.80
C TRP A 142 3.60 28.03 68.39
N ARG A 143 2.67 27.20 68.85
CA ARG A 143 2.60 25.76 68.52
C ARG A 143 1.42 25.51 67.60
N GLY A 144 1.54 24.49 66.76
CA GLY A 144 0.47 24.10 65.84
C GLY A 144 -0.86 23.90 66.55
N ASN A 145 -1.92 24.44 65.95
CA ASN A 145 -3.32 24.31 66.39
C ASN A 145 -3.64 24.84 67.80
N VAL A 146 -2.75 25.60 68.43
CA VAL A 146 -3.08 26.35 69.66
C VAL A 146 -3.70 27.71 69.31
N PHE A 147 -5.04 27.76 69.28
CA PHE A 147 -5.80 28.92 68.82
C PHE A 147 -6.76 29.50 69.87
N SER A 148 -6.97 30.81 69.80
CA SER A 148 -8.10 31.50 70.43
C SER A 148 -8.60 32.60 69.50
N GLY A 149 -9.92 32.72 69.33
CA GLY A 149 -10.51 33.77 68.49
C GLY A 149 -10.08 33.72 67.01
N GLY A 150 -9.69 32.56 66.48
CA GLY A 150 -9.28 32.40 65.08
C GLY A 150 -7.79 32.64 64.79
N TRP A 151 -7.01 32.97 65.83
CA TRP A 151 -5.58 33.27 65.75
C TRP A 151 -4.76 32.43 66.73
N SER A 152 -3.49 32.21 66.41
CA SER A 152 -2.58 31.45 67.28
C SER A 152 -2.25 32.22 68.55
N THR A 153 -2.30 31.53 69.69
CA THR A 153 -1.94 32.07 71.00
C THR A 153 -0.68 31.40 71.54
N THR A 154 0.04 32.09 72.43
CA THR A 154 1.21 31.55 73.10
C THR A 154 0.80 30.62 74.27
N GLY A 155 1.69 29.71 74.66
CA GLY A 155 1.37 28.66 75.64
C GLY A 155 0.70 27.43 75.01
N GLY A 156 0.09 26.56 75.82
CA GLY A 156 -0.53 25.31 75.35
C GLY A 156 0.46 24.16 75.09
N SER A 157 -0.08 23.02 74.66
CA SER A 157 0.66 21.81 74.27
C SER A 157 0.64 21.64 72.75
N ALA A 158 1.61 20.91 72.19
CA ALA A 158 1.57 20.53 70.77
C ALA A 158 0.33 19.68 70.47
N ASP A 159 -0.20 19.80 69.26
CA ASP A 159 -1.28 18.93 68.79
C ASP A 159 -0.74 17.51 68.65
N SER A 160 -1.59 16.53 68.93
CA SER A 160 -1.22 15.12 68.88
C SER A 160 -2.34 14.28 68.27
N LEU A 161 -3.16 14.88 67.42
CA LEU A 161 -4.31 14.24 66.80
C LEU A 161 -4.35 14.49 65.30
N ASN A 162 -4.01 15.71 64.85
CA ASN A 162 -4.25 16.13 63.47
C ASN A 162 -3.00 15.99 62.59
N ASN A 163 -3.17 15.48 61.37
CA ASN A 163 -2.14 15.52 60.32
C ASN A 163 -2.05 16.84 59.56
N VAL A 164 -2.56 17.90 60.20
CA VAL A 164 -2.62 19.27 59.73
C VAL A 164 -2.39 20.15 60.95
N GLU A 165 -1.31 20.91 60.94
CA GLU A 165 -1.00 21.86 62.01
C GLU A 165 -0.82 23.27 61.45
N ASN A 166 -1.45 24.25 62.10
CA ASN A 166 -1.43 25.64 61.66
C ASN A 166 -0.88 26.58 62.73
N VAL A 167 -0.17 27.62 62.30
CA VAL A 167 0.17 28.79 63.12
C VAL A 167 -0.18 30.06 62.35
N PHE A 168 -1.17 30.81 62.83
CA PHE A 168 -1.63 32.08 62.22
C PHE A 168 -1.35 33.25 63.17
N VAL A 169 -0.37 34.07 62.84
CA VAL A 169 0.02 35.26 63.60
C VAL A 169 -0.68 36.47 62.98
N GLN A 170 -1.59 37.09 63.74
CA GLN A 170 -2.43 38.18 63.25
C GLN A 170 -1.64 39.43 62.82
N THR A 171 -0.59 39.77 63.58
CA THR A 171 0.26 40.95 63.34
C THR A 171 1.73 40.57 63.45
N PRO A 172 2.38 40.17 62.35
CA PRO A 172 3.75 39.70 62.40
C PRO A 172 4.75 40.86 62.46
N SER A 173 5.09 41.31 63.68
CA SER A 173 5.97 42.46 63.92
C SER A 173 7.44 42.11 64.21
N SER A 174 7.83 40.83 64.17
CA SER A 174 9.22 40.41 64.41
C SER A 174 10.06 40.47 63.14
N SER A 175 11.36 40.76 63.29
CA SER A 175 12.31 40.78 62.17
C SER A 175 12.50 39.43 61.49
N SER A 176 12.26 38.33 62.21
CA SER A 176 12.25 36.98 61.64
C SER A 176 11.42 36.01 62.48
N TYR A 177 11.03 34.92 61.84
CA TYR A 177 10.29 33.79 62.39
C TYR A 177 11.00 32.50 61.98
N THR A 178 11.41 31.70 62.96
CA THR A 178 11.93 30.35 62.73
C THR A 178 10.78 29.37 62.80
N ILE A 179 10.49 28.73 61.68
CA ILE A 179 9.52 27.65 61.53
C ILE A 179 10.27 26.34 61.74
N ARG A 180 9.77 25.51 62.66
CA ARG A 180 10.35 24.20 62.98
C ARG A 180 9.26 23.13 62.90
N VAL A 181 9.55 22.06 62.17
CA VAL A 181 8.77 20.83 62.14
C VAL A 181 9.56 19.75 62.86
N THR A 182 8.97 19.08 63.85
CA THR A 182 9.64 18.04 64.64
C THR A 182 8.89 16.71 64.49
N ALA A 183 9.60 15.64 64.14
CA ALA A 183 9.04 14.28 64.17
C ALA A 183 8.92 13.79 65.62
N THR A 184 7.80 14.07 66.29
CA THR A 184 7.60 13.67 67.69
C THR A 184 7.37 12.16 67.83
N ALA A 185 6.75 11.51 66.85
CA ALA A 185 6.69 10.04 66.76
C ALA A 185 6.55 9.60 65.30
N LEU A 186 7.30 8.57 64.89
CA LEU A 186 7.17 7.90 63.59
C LEU A 186 6.94 6.41 63.85
N ASN A 187 5.73 5.93 63.60
CA ASN A 187 5.28 4.57 63.94
C ASN A 187 4.82 3.76 62.72
N GLY A 188 4.94 4.33 61.51
CA GLY A 188 4.65 3.63 60.26
C GLY A 188 5.22 4.38 59.05
N ASP A 189 5.20 3.70 57.90
CA ASP A 189 5.68 4.20 56.61
C ASP A 189 4.70 5.24 56.04
N GLY A 190 5.12 6.51 56.12
CA GLY A 190 4.42 7.66 55.56
C GLY A 190 4.92 8.06 54.17
N TYR A 191 6.01 7.44 53.68
CA TYR A 191 6.63 7.72 52.38
C TYR A 191 7.00 6.42 51.65
N TYR A 192 6.00 5.90 50.93
CA TYR A 192 6.10 4.61 50.25
C TYR A 192 7.30 4.48 49.30
N TYR A 193 7.87 3.27 49.24
CA TYR A 193 8.89 2.81 48.28
C TYR A 193 10.32 3.32 48.49
N ASN A 194 10.67 3.82 49.67
CA ASN A 194 12.04 4.26 49.97
C ASN A 194 12.88 3.27 50.83
N GLY A 195 12.26 2.19 51.33
CA GLY A 195 12.93 1.13 52.09
C GLY A 195 13.05 1.36 53.60
N ASP A 196 12.53 2.49 54.14
CA ASP A 196 12.36 2.71 55.58
C ASP A 196 10.94 2.30 56.01
N ALA A 197 10.81 1.69 57.19
CA ALA A 197 9.53 1.22 57.72
C ALA A 197 8.86 2.25 58.67
N THR A 198 9.57 3.29 59.09
CA THR A 198 9.09 4.31 60.03
C THR A 198 9.59 5.70 59.66
N ASP A 199 8.97 6.32 58.66
CA ASP A 199 9.36 7.62 58.13
C ASP A 199 8.15 8.49 57.75
N GLN A 200 8.40 9.77 57.48
CA GLN A 200 7.36 10.70 57.06
C GLN A 200 7.96 11.88 56.28
N HIS A 201 7.47 12.13 55.05
CA HIS A 201 7.61 13.44 54.39
C HIS A 201 6.41 14.34 54.74
N PHE A 202 6.58 15.65 54.51
CA PHE A 202 5.51 16.64 54.71
C PHE A 202 5.57 17.72 53.63
N SER A 203 4.50 18.50 53.51
CA SER A 203 4.50 19.78 52.81
C SER A 203 4.15 20.90 53.76
N LEU A 204 4.81 22.04 53.59
CA LEU A 204 4.55 23.24 54.38
C LEU A 204 4.34 24.44 53.45
N VAL A 205 3.29 25.21 53.72
CA VAL A 205 3.02 26.45 52.98
C VAL A 205 3.00 27.61 53.95
N CYS A 206 3.78 28.64 53.65
CA CYS A 206 3.96 29.83 54.46
C CYS A 206 3.46 31.06 53.68
N TRP A 207 2.31 31.58 54.08
CA TRP A 207 1.66 32.74 53.51
C TRP A 207 2.10 34.03 54.21
N ASN A 208 2.34 35.08 53.41
CA ASN A 208 2.99 36.31 53.82
C ASN A 208 4.43 36.07 54.31
N CYS A 209 5.14 35.15 53.65
CA CYS A 209 6.49 34.77 54.04
C CYS A 209 7.45 35.00 52.88
N GLU A 210 8.62 35.49 53.22
CA GLU A 210 9.75 35.56 52.32
C GLU A 210 10.95 34.94 53.04
N GLU A 211 11.63 34.03 52.35
CA GLU A 211 12.84 33.43 52.89
C GLU A 211 13.85 34.53 53.18
N ILE A 212 14.47 34.47 54.36
CA ILE A 212 15.70 35.22 54.55
C ILE A 212 16.76 34.40 53.82
N LEU A 213 16.95 34.70 52.53
CA LEU A 213 18.12 34.21 51.81
C LEU A 213 19.34 34.54 52.66
N ASP A 214 20.19 33.56 52.94
CA ASP A 214 21.57 33.81 53.39
C ASP A 214 22.36 34.36 52.19
N GLY A 215 21.91 35.50 51.69
CA GLY A 215 22.16 36.02 50.35
C GLY A 215 21.88 37.51 50.29
N ALA A 216 22.27 38.22 51.33
CA ALA A 216 22.60 39.64 51.22
C ALA A 216 24.08 39.70 50.84
N PHE A 217 24.36 39.92 49.55
CA PHE A 217 25.64 40.44 49.01
C PHE A 217 26.84 40.26 49.97
N ASP A 218 27.37 39.04 50.05
CA ASP A 218 28.72 38.87 50.58
C ASP A 218 29.71 39.06 49.44
N ALA A 219 30.18 40.29 49.30
CA ALA A 219 31.37 40.60 48.51
C ALA A 219 32.67 40.28 49.28
N GLY A 220 32.66 39.28 50.18
CA GLY A 220 33.87 38.65 50.68
C GLY A 220 33.71 37.81 51.94
N ALA A 221 33.58 36.48 51.77
CA ALA A 221 34.19 35.48 52.66
C ALA A 221 34.08 33.99 52.22
N ASP A 222 33.30 33.61 51.20
CA ASP A 222 33.19 32.19 50.77
C ASP A 222 34.03 31.78 49.55
N GLU A 223 34.81 32.71 48.96
CA GLU A 223 35.76 32.46 47.85
C GLU A 223 36.96 31.53 48.21
N ALA A 224 36.87 30.71 49.26
CA ALA A 224 37.98 29.90 49.76
C ALA A 224 37.88 28.39 49.45
N MET A 225 36.75 27.88 48.94
CA MET A 225 36.68 26.49 48.48
C MET A 225 36.78 26.47 46.96
N ALA A 226 37.91 25.97 46.46
CA ALA A 226 38.08 25.71 45.05
C ALA A 226 37.32 24.43 44.67
N PHE A 227 36.61 24.48 43.55
CA PHE A 227 35.78 23.39 43.03
C PHE A 227 36.19 22.92 41.64
N VAL A 228 37.17 23.63 41.05
CA VAL A 228 37.65 23.39 39.68
C VAL A 228 39.18 23.24 39.70
N GLY A 229 39.68 22.22 39.01
CA GLY A 229 41.10 21.88 38.89
C GLY A 229 41.57 21.87 37.43
N LEU A 230 42.89 21.97 37.23
CA LEU A 230 43.53 21.90 35.90
C LEU A 230 44.45 20.68 35.82
N ASP A 231 44.39 19.95 34.71
CA ASP A 231 45.27 18.84 34.36
C ASP A 231 45.44 17.78 35.49
N GLY A 232 44.34 17.51 36.21
CA GLY A 232 44.27 16.54 37.31
C GLY A 232 44.87 17.02 38.63
N ALA A 233 45.21 18.31 38.74
CA ALA A 233 45.58 18.93 40.01
C ALA A 233 44.35 19.07 40.94
N ALA A 234 44.62 19.15 42.24
CA ALA A 234 43.60 19.46 43.23
C ALA A 234 42.87 20.76 42.89
N CYS A 235 41.61 20.89 43.32
CA CYS A 235 40.81 22.06 43.06
C CYS A 235 41.55 23.33 43.50
N ALA A 236 41.74 24.28 42.57
CA ALA A 236 42.48 25.52 42.79
C ALA A 236 41.70 26.77 42.34
N TYR A 237 40.59 26.58 41.63
CA TYR A 237 39.77 27.63 41.05
C TYR A 237 38.36 27.57 41.62
N ALA A 238 37.81 28.73 42.00
CA ALA A 238 36.46 28.85 42.54
C ALA A 238 35.38 28.84 41.44
N THR A 239 35.74 29.26 40.22
CA THR A 239 34.83 29.32 39.05
C THR A 239 35.43 28.64 37.84
N ILE A 240 34.58 28.12 36.95
CA ILE A 240 35.01 27.49 35.69
C ILE A 240 35.68 28.54 34.79
N VAL A 241 35.12 29.76 34.75
CA VAL A 241 35.69 30.88 33.97
C VAL A 241 37.11 31.25 34.41
N SER A 242 37.39 31.23 35.72
CA SER A 242 38.76 31.50 36.22
C SER A 242 39.74 30.39 35.83
N ALA A 243 39.30 29.13 35.81
CA ALA A 243 40.09 28.01 35.32
C ALA A 243 40.36 28.11 33.81
N ILE A 244 39.36 28.44 32.99
CA ILE A 244 39.52 28.68 31.54
C ILE A 244 40.54 29.80 31.27
N SER A 245 40.46 30.88 32.03
CA SER A 245 41.37 32.02 31.90
C SER A 245 42.82 31.62 32.19
N ALA A 246 43.04 30.81 33.22
CA ALA A 246 44.36 30.32 33.64
C ALA A 246 44.91 29.17 32.78
N ALA A 247 44.04 28.38 32.16
CA ALA A 247 44.41 27.22 31.36
C ALA A 247 45.26 27.58 30.13
N SER A 248 46.20 26.71 29.77
CA SER A 248 46.87 26.72 28.46
C SER A 248 46.05 25.96 27.41
N SER A 249 46.26 26.25 26.12
CA SER A 249 45.63 25.47 25.05
C SER A 249 46.04 23.99 25.15
N GLY A 250 45.07 23.09 25.03
CA GLY A 250 45.19 21.64 25.21
C GLY A 250 44.98 21.16 26.66
N ALA A 251 44.70 22.05 27.62
CA ALA A 251 44.50 21.67 29.01
C ALA A 251 43.14 20.99 29.25
N THR A 252 43.07 20.18 30.31
CA THR A 252 41.83 19.58 30.81
C THR A 252 41.38 20.27 32.10
N ILE A 253 40.13 20.71 32.14
CA ILE A 253 39.48 21.33 33.31
C ILE A 253 38.61 20.26 33.98
N TYR A 254 38.90 19.99 35.25
CA TYR A 254 38.19 19.02 36.08
C TYR A 254 37.24 19.76 37.02
N ILE A 255 35.95 19.50 36.92
CA ILE A 255 34.89 20.22 37.64
C ILE A 255 34.25 19.30 38.65
N SER A 256 34.32 19.64 39.95
CA SER A 256 33.66 18.85 40.99
C SER A 256 32.12 18.91 40.87
N PRO A 257 31.36 17.91 41.38
CA PRO A 257 29.91 17.88 41.22
C PRO A 257 29.22 19.10 41.86
N GLY A 258 28.27 19.69 41.16
CA GLY A 258 27.55 20.89 41.59
C GLY A 258 26.85 21.60 40.43
N THR A 259 26.02 22.59 40.77
CA THR A 259 25.44 23.54 39.82
C THR A 259 26.23 24.83 39.86
N TYR A 260 26.74 25.25 38.70
CA TYR A 260 27.60 26.41 38.51
C TYR A 260 26.81 27.48 37.76
N PRO A 261 26.30 28.52 38.45
CA PRO A 261 25.58 29.62 37.83
C PRO A 261 26.56 30.56 37.10
N GLU A 262 27.10 30.10 35.98
CA GLU A 262 28.18 30.75 35.24
C GLU A 262 27.95 30.70 33.72
N ARG A 263 28.37 31.76 33.03
CA ARG A 263 28.55 31.76 31.57
C ARG A 263 30.03 31.62 31.24
N LEU A 264 30.39 30.61 30.44
CA LEU A 264 31.77 30.37 30.03
C LEU A 264 32.28 31.43 29.04
N GLY A 265 31.37 32.02 28.27
CA GLY A 265 31.70 33.06 27.28
C GLY A 265 32.53 32.53 26.11
N LEU A 266 33.40 33.38 25.56
CA LEU A 266 34.28 32.99 24.45
C LEU A 266 35.43 32.11 24.95
N ILE A 267 35.51 30.89 24.43
CA ILE A 267 36.62 29.97 24.62
C ILE A 267 37.56 30.10 23.42
N ASP A 268 38.70 30.76 23.62
CA ASP A 268 39.70 31.07 22.59
C ASP A 268 40.93 30.13 22.63
N LYS A 269 40.77 28.95 23.23
CA LYS A 269 41.80 27.91 23.43
C LYS A 269 41.21 26.53 23.16
N ASP A 270 42.08 25.57 22.85
CA ASP A 270 41.67 24.16 22.82
C ASP A 270 41.55 23.67 24.27
N LEU A 271 40.44 23.02 24.63
CA LEU A 271 40.17 22.61 26.02
C LEU A 271 39.33 21.34 26.10
N VAL A 272 39.51 20.57 27.17
CA VAL A 272 38.57 19.53 27.59
C VAL A 272 37.98 19.94 28.93
N LEU A 273 36.67 20.01 29.06
CA LEU A 273 35.98 20.26 30.32
C LEU A 273 35.23 18.99 30.71
N THR A 274 35.51 18.45 31.89
CA THR A 274 34.95 17.18 32.34
C THR A 274 34.50 17.22 33.79
N ALA A 275 33.44 16.46 34.10
CA ALA A 275 33.10 16.17 35.49
C ALA A 275 34.26 15.43 36.17
N ALA A 276 34.43 15.73 37.44
CA ALA A 276 35.46 15.20 38.31
C ALA A 276 34.85 14.78 39.64
N THR A 277 35.58 13.98 40.41
CA THR A 277 35.23 13.72 41.81
C THR A 277 35.29 15.02 42.63
N ASN A 278 34.78 15.02 43.87
CA ASN A 278 34.77 16.19 44.75
C ASN A 278 36.14 16.88 44.92
N ASP A 279 37.25 16.15 44.77
CA ASP A 279 38.62 16.68 44.88
C ASP A 279 39.26 17.06 43.52
N CYS A 280 38.45 17.25 42.46
CA CYS A 280 38.88 17.49 41.09
C CYS A 280 39.72 16.35 40.46
N GLY A 281 39.65 15.14 41.02
CA GLY A 281 40.19 13.92 40.44
C GLY A 281 39.35 13.37 39.28
N ALA A 282 40.00 12.68 38.34
CA ALA A 282 39.32 12.03 37.21
C ALA A 282 38.37 10.90 37.66
N GLY A 283 37.31 10.64 36.89
CA GLY A 283 36.47 9.44 37.02
C GLY A 283 35.02 9.66 37.50
N ALA A 284 34.55 10.90 37.63
CA ALA A 284 33.11 11.16 37.77
C ALA A 284 32.43 11.07 36.40
N THR A 285 31.21 10.54 36.37
CA THR A 285 30.44 10.29 35.14
C THR A 285 29.17 11.14 35.04
N SER A 286 28.88 11.99 36.03
CA SER A 286 27.75 12.93 36.04
C SER A 286 27.82 13.87 37.26
N GLY A 287 26.87 14.81 37.34
CA GLY A 287 26.65 15.64 38.52
C GLY A 287 27.19 17.06 38.43
N VAL A 288 27.62 17.51 37.25
CA VAL A 288 28.03 18.89 37.00
C VAL A 288 27.03 19.54 36.05
N THR A 289 26.41 20.63 36.51
CA THR A 289 25.52 21.47 35.71
C THR A 289 26.12 22.87 35.58
N ILE A 290 26.26 23.35 34.34
CA ILE A 290 26.66 24.73 34.03
C ILE A 290 25.40 25.46 33.58
N ASP A 291 24.96 26.41 34.40
CA ASP A 291 23.68 27.10 34.29
C ASP A 291 23.91 28.58 33.97
N ALA A 292 23.45 29.02 32.80
CA ALA A 292 23.59 30.42 32.39
C ALA A 292 22.53 31.37 32.99
N ASN A 293 21.56 30.87 33.76
CA ASN A 293 20.46 31.62 34.39
C ASN A 293 19.71 32.55 33.42
N ASP A 294 19.40 32.06 32.22
CA ASP A 294 18.70 32.78 31.15
C ASP A 294 19.39 34.10 30.71
N ALA A 295 20.67 34.26 31.02
CA ALA A 295 21.37 35.48 30.66
C ALA A 295 21.54 35.60 29.13
N VAL A 296 21.03 36.70 28.58
CA VAL A 296 20.95 36.93 27.13
C VAL A 296 22.32 37.24 26.52
N ALA A 297 22.71 36.47 25.51
CA ALA A 297 23.94 36.62 24.75
C ALA A 297 23.70 36.82 23.23
N THR A 298 24.73 37.23 22.51
CA THR A 298 24.68 37.22 21.03
C THR A 298 25.01 35.82 20.48
N TYR A 299 26.04 35.19 21.03
CA TYR A 299 26.52 33.87 20.62
C TYR A 299 26.68 33.01 21.87
N GLY A 300 26.08 31.82 21.91
CA GLY A 300 26.28 30.86 23.00
C GLY A 300 25.81 31.39 24.35
N GLY A 301 24.59 31.04 24.77
CA GLY A 301 24.09 31.45 26.09
C GLY A 301 24.97 30.91 27.22
N VAL A 302 25.46 29.68 27.10
CA VAL A 302 26.45 29.10 28.03
C VAL A 302 27.87 29.30 27.51
N ALA A 303 28.16 28.89 26.27
CA ALA A 303 29.52 28.87 25.72
C ALA A 303 29.61 29.26 24.23
N GLN A 304 30.63 30.04 23.89
CA GLN A 304 30.99 30.37 22.52
C GLN A 304 32.38 29.79 22.20
N ILE A 305 32.46 28.83 21.29
CA ILE A 305 33.73 28.26 20.83
C ILE A 305 34.32 29.18 19.77
N GLY A 306 35.54 29.67 20.03
CA GLY A 306 36.27 30.51 19.10
C GLY A 306 36.64 29.80 17.80
N ALA A 307 36.87 30.56 16.74
CA ALA A 307 37.24 30.01 15.43
C ALA A 307 38.51 29.14 15.52
N SER A 308 38.49 28.01 14.81
CA SER A 308 39.59 27.05 14.72
C SER A 308 40.06 26.48 16.07
N ARG A 309 39.15 26.33 17.04
CA ARG A 309 39.42 25.73 18.36
C ARG A 309 38.77 24.38 18.52
N THR A 310 39.39 23.52 19.30
CA THR A 310 38.84 22.21 19.67
C THR A 310 38.43 22.22 21.14
N VAL A 311 37.14 22.09 21.41
CA VAL A 311 36.61 22.06 22.77
C VAL A 311 35.77 20.81 22.97
N THR A 312 36.00 20.08 24.05
CA THR A 312 35.19 18.92 24.44
C THR A 312 34.53 19.17 25.79
N PHE A 313 33.22 18.95 25.85
CA PHE A 313 32.47 18.82 27.11
C PHE A 313 32.22 17.34 27.36
N ALA A 314 32.54 16.85 28.55
CA ALA A 314 32.41 15.44 28.90
C ALA A 314 31.73 15.23 30.26
N ASN A 315 30.64 14.47 30.30
CA ASN A 315 29.88 14.16 31.53
C ASN A 315 29.27 15.41 32.20
N LEU A 316 28.81 16.36 31.40
CA LEU A 316 28.31 17.66 31.85
C LEU A 316 26.87 17.90 31.39
N THR A 317 26.14 18.72 32.14
CA THR A 317 24.88 19.34 31.67
C THR A 317 25.11 20.83 31.48
N LEU A 318 24.78 21.38 30.32
CA LEU A 318 24.78 22.82 30.04
C LEU A 318 23.32 23.26 29.84
N THR A 319 22.87 24.26 30.58
CA THR A 319 21.45 24.61 30.68
C THR A 319 21.16 26.11 30.72
N ASP A 320 19.90 26.46 30.45
CA ASP A 320 19.28 27.78 30.68
C ASP A 320 20.05 28.91 29.99
N GLY A 321 20.45 28.65 28.75
CA GLY A 321 21.17 29.59 27.90
C GLY A 321 20.23 30.30 26.93
N THR A 322 20.28 31.62 26.91
CA THR A 322 19.55 32.43 25.92
C THR A 322 20.53 33.17 25.02
N ALA A 323 20.49 32.94 23.70
CA ALA A 323 21.35 33.67 22.76
C ALA A 323 20.74 33.89 21.38
N THR A 324 21.13 34.97 20.71
CA THR A 324 20.70 35.25 19.33
C THR A 324 21.07 34.11 18.36
N LEU A 325 22.19 33.43 18.59
CA LEU A 325 22.65 32.28 17.80
C LEU A 325 23.25 31.23 18.76
N GLY A 326 22.72 30.01 18.75
CA GLY A 326 23.15 28.92 19.62
C GLY A 326 22.78 29.19 21.08
N GLY A 327 21.54 28.88 21.47
CA GLY A 327 21.03 29.22 22.80
C GLY A 327 21.90 28.67 23.93
N ILE A 328 22.42 27.44 23.83
CA ILE A 328 23.43 26.92 24.75
C ILE A 328 24.85 27.14 24.22
N VAL A 329 25.16 26.58 23.05
CA VAL A 329 26.52 26.60 22.46
C VAL A 329 26.53 27.18 21.05
N TYR A 330 27.48 28.07 20.80
CA TYR A 330 27.84 28.52 19.45
C TYR A 330 29.24 28.02 19.07
N VAL A 331 29.38 27.42 17.88
CA VAL A 331 30.64 26.92 17.34
C VAL A 331 31.06 27.78 16.15
N GLY A 332 32.12 28.58 16.35
CA GLY A 332 32.66 29.49 15.34
C GLY A 332 33.54 28.80 14.30
N SER A 333 33.72 29.43 13.14
CA SER A 333 34.30 28.82 11.92
C SER A 333 35.59 28.00 12.11
N GLY A 334 35.62 26.82 11.50
CA GLY A 334 36.73 25.87 11.56
C GLY A 334 36.95 25.22 12.93
N ALA A 335 36.07 25.44 13.90
CA ALA A 335 36.18 24.83 15.22
C ALA A 335 35.66 23.38 15.23
N HIS A 336 36.00 22.66 16.31
CA HIS A 336 35.53 21.32 16.60
C HIS A 336 34.95 21.28 18.02
N LEU A 337 33.69 20.87 18.15
CA LEU A 337 33.02 20.65 19.43
C LEU A 337 32.83 19.15 19.68
N GLY A 338 33.37 18.60 20.76
CA GLY A 338 33.03 17.26 21.24
C GLY A 338 32.02 17.31 22.38
N LEU A 339 30.95 16.53 22.29
CA LEU A 339 29.98 16.31 23.37
C LEU A 339 30.02 14.82 23.73
N ASP A 340 30.58 14.50 24.89
CA ASP A 340 30.79 13.13 25.36
C ASP A 340 29.98 12.87 26.63
N ASN A 341 28.86 12.14 26.52
CA ASN A 341 27.90 11.98 27.60
C ASN A 341 27.51 13.36 28.20
N THR A 342 27.20 14.31 27.32
CA THR A 342 26.88 15.69 27.68
C THR A 342 25.47 16.05 27.21
N ASP A 343 24.75 16.72 28.10
CA ASP A 343 23.41 17.23 27.85
C ASP A 343 23.44 18.74 27.59
N LEU A 344 22.78 19.18 26.51
CA LEU A 344 22.40 20.57 26.30
C LEU A 344 20.87 20.66 26.46
N THR A 345 20.38 21.50 27.38
CA THR A 345 18.95 21.60 27.67
C THR A 345 18.51 23.03 27.96
N TYR A 346 17.21 23.33 27.83
CA TYR A 346 16.62 24.65 28.12
C TYR A 346 17.35 25.81 27.42
N GLY A 347 17.70 25.60 26.15
CA GLY A 347 18.34 26.61 25.31
C GLY A 347 17.32 27.39 24.50
N SER A 348 17.40 28.72 24.48
CA SER A 348 16.49 29.57 23.71
C SER A 348 17.24 30.46 22.71
N SER A 349 16.78 30.47 21.46
CA SER A 349 17.32 31.36 20.42
C SER A 349 16.26 31.97 19.50
N PRO A 350 16.23 33.30 19.29
CA PRO A 350 15.29 33.92 18.36
C PRO A 350 15.63 33.70 16.88
N ASN A 351 16.79 33.14 16.52
CA ASN A 351 17.17 32.96 15.11
C ASN A 351 17.59 31.54 14.76
N LEU A 352 18.71 31.02 15.30
CA LEU A 352 19.25 29.74 14.82
C LEU A 352 19.86 28.93 15.97
N GLY A 353 19.41 27.69 16.12
CA GLY A 353 19.98 26.74 17.06
C GLY A 353 19.56 27.04 18.50
N GLY A 354 18.41 26.52 18.94
CA GLY A 354 17.97 26.68 20.33
C GLY A 354 18.97 26.08 21.32
N GLY A 355 19.49 24.89 21.03
CA GLY A 355 20.60 24.29 21.79
C GLY A 355 21.96 24.67 21.20
N LEU A 356 22.20 24.29 19.95
CA LEU A 356 23.52 24.31 19.33
C LEU A 356 23.51 25.02 17.97
N ARG A 357 24.50 25.89 17.73
CA ARG A 357 24.74 26.50 16.40
C ARG A 357 26.14 26.15 15.89
N ILE A 358 26.23 25.58 14.69
CA ILE A 358 27.49 25.17 14.04
C ILE A 358 27.69 25.95 12.74
N TYR A 359 28.67 26.86 12.71
CA TYR A 359 28.96 27.71 11.55
C TYR A 359 30.27 27.29 10.88
N SER A 360 30.20 26.73 9.67
CA SER A 360 31.36 26.23 8.88
C SER A 360 32.39 25.46 9.74
N SER A 361 31.90 24.55 10.57
CA SER A 361 32.64 23.88 11.65
C SER A 361 32.10 22.48 11.90
N THR A 362 32.71 21.72 12.83
CA THR A 362 32.27 20.37 13.17
C THR A 362 31.84 20.27 14.63
N ALA A 363 30.77 19.54 14.90
CA ALA A 363 30.44 19.04 16.23
C ALA A 363 30.21 17.53 16.19
N GLU A 364 30.60 16.83 17.24
CA GLU A 364 30.43 15.39 17.39
C GLU A 364 29.79 15.07 18.75
N MET A 365 28.73 14.26 18.73
CA MET A 365 28.03 13.76 19.90
C MET A 365 28.25 12.26 20.04
N ILE A 366 28.82 11.86 21.18
CA ILE A 366 29.13 10.46 21.52
C ILE A 366 28.61 10.09 22.92
N ASN A 367 28.61 8.79 23.23
CA ASN A 367 28.32 8.25 24.56
C ASN A 367 27.00 8.74 25.17
N ALA A 368 25.94 8.74 24.36
CA ALA A 368 24.58 9.12 24.74
C ALA A 368 24.38 10.61 25.09
N SER A 369 25.22 11.50 24.53
CA SER A 369 24.99 12.95 24.57
C SER A 369 23.63 13.34 24.00
N ARG A 370 23.03 14.40 24.56
CA ARG A 370 21.66 14.81 24.24
C ARG A 370 21.52 16.30 24.02
N ILE A 371 20.60 16.68 23.14
CA ILE A 371 20.09 18.06 23.01
C ILE A 371 18.57 17.99 23.09
N PHE A 372 17.95 18.51 24.15
CA PHE A 372 16.50 18.39 24.39
C PHE A 372 15.95 19.61 25.11
N GLU A 373 14.63 19.83 25.08
CA GLU A 373 13.99 21.02 25.69
C GLU A 373 14.60 22.37 25.24
N CYS A 374 15.19 22.41 24.05
CA CYS A 374 15.65 23.66 23.44
C CYS A 374 14.59 24.19 22.48
N GLU A 375 14.55 25.51 22.34
CA GLU A 375 13.58 26.19 21.50
C GLU A 375 14.20 27.27 20.61
N THR A 376 13.59 27.48 19.45
CA THR A 376 13.70 28.76 18.74
C THR A 376 12.43 29.57 18.84
N THR A 377 12.60 30.89 19.03
CA THR A 377 11.50 31.86 19.10
C THR A 377 11.52 32.79 17.88
N GLY A 378 10.49 33.61 17.68
CA GLY A 378 10.56 34.73 16.73
C GLY A 378 10.75 34.40 15.24
N GLY A 379 10.45 33.17 14.81
CA GLY A 379 10.69 32.69 13.44
C GLY A 379 12.07 32.05 13.23
N GLY A 380 12.79 31.75 14.32
CA GLY A 380 14.06 31.04 14.24
C GLY A 380 13.92 29.56 13.86
N SER A 381 15.02 28.94 13.41
CA SER A 381 15.09 27.56 12.93
C SER A 381 16.12 26.70 13.68
N GLY A 382 15.89 25.39 13.77
CA GLY A 382 16.78 24.45 14.46
C GLY A 382 16.58 24.48 15.97
N GLY A 383 15.44 23.98 16.47
CA GLY A 383 15.12 23.98 17.91
C GLY A 383 16.23 23.31 18.74
N GLY A 384 16.68 22.13 18.32
CA GLY A 384 17.87 21.49 18.89
C GLY A 384 19.17 22.10 18.35
N ALA A 385 19.41 21.96 17.05
CA ALA A 385 20.65 22.38 16.41
C ALA A 385 20.43 23.09 15.06
N ALA A 386 21.31 24.03 14.72
CA ALA A 386 21.36 24.68 13.41
C ALA A 386 22.77 24.64 12.80
N LEU A 387 22.85 24.13 11.58
CA LEU A 387 24.05 23.96 10.79
C LEU A 387 24.02 24.92 9.60
N ASP A 388 25.11 25.63 9.39
CA ASP A 388 25.32 26.54 8.25
C ASP A 388 26.69 26.24 7.70
N GLU A 389 26.71 25.48 6.60
CA GLU A 389 27.90 24.88 6.00
C GLU A 389 28.75 24.05 6.99
N GLY A 390 28.15 23.61 8.10
CA GLY A 390 28.80 22.86 9.18
C GLY A 390 28.49 21.37 9.14
N THR A 391 29.17 20.60 9.99
CA THR A 391 29.00 19.17 10.15
C THR A 391 28.58 18.83 11.57
N LEU A 392 27.55 18.01 11.73
CA LEU A 392 27.16 17.41 13.00
C LEU A 392 27.18 15.90 12.86
N ILE A 393 27.94 15.23 13.73
CA ILE A 393 28.06 13.78 13.76
C ILE A 393 27.41 13.26 15.04
N LEU A 394 26.46 12.33 14.91
CA LEU A 394 25.83 11.61 16.02
C LEU A 394 26.28 10.15 15.99
N ARG A 395 26.83 9.66 17.11
CA ARG A 395 27.27 8.26 17.28
C ARG A 395 26.68 7.63 18.52
N GLY A 396 26.66 6.29 18.55
CA GLY A 396 26.07 5.50 19.63
C GLY A 396 24.62 5.94 19.92
N ASP A 397 24.23 5.94 21.19
CA ASP A 397 22.87 6.33 21.61
C ASP A 397 22.64 7.85 21.74
N SER A 398 23.48 8.66 21.09
CA SER A 398 23.34 10.12 21.12
C SER A 398 22.06 10.57 20.43
N ARG A 399 21.41 11.62 20.96
CA ARG A 399 20.08 12.03 20.47
C ARG A 399 19.80 13.52 20.48
N ILE A 400 19.04 13.97 19.49
CA ILE A 400 18.40 15.28 19.46
C ILE A 400 16.90 15.09 19.70
N GLY A 401 16.48 15.58 20.85
CA GLY A 401 15.17 15.39 21.46
C GLY A 401 15.13 14.15 22.36
N ASP A 402 14.21 14.17 23.32
CA ASP A 402 13.98 13.07 24.26
C ASP A 402 12.47 12.90 24.51
N TYR A 403 12.04 11.72 24.97
CA TYR A 403 10.66 11.20 24.89
C TYR A 403 9.54 12.24 24.93
N THR A 404 9.32 12.86 26.08
CA THR A 404 8.31 13.92 26.30
C THR A 404 8.95 15.30 26.43
N LEU A 405 10.21 15.42 26.01
CA LEU A 405 11.08 16.56 26.20
C LEU A 405 11.48 17.08 24.80
N PRO A 406 10.53 17.69 24.07
CA PRO A 406 10.74 18.07 22.68
C PRO A 406 11.70 19.24 22.57
N ASN A 407 12.49 19.28 21.49
CA ASN A 407 12.94 20.57 20.98
C ASN A 407 11.84 21.17 20.10
N THR A 408 11.71 22.50 20.14
CA THR A 408 10.68 23.22 19.40
C THR A 408 11.29 24.27 18.48
N SER A 409 10.80 24.37 17.25
CA SER A 409 11.20 25.42 16.32
C SER A 409 10.01 26.29 15.93
N ALA A 410 10.19 27.61 15.99
CA ALA A 410 9.19 28.57 15.56
C ALA A 410 8.95 28.58 14.05
N ASP A 411 9.84 27.98 13.26
CA ASP A 411 9.72 27.90 11.79
C ASP A 411 10.15 26.51 11.28
N LEU A 412 11.45 26.32 11.02
CA LEU A 412 11.98 25.14 10.33
C LEU A 412 12.86 24.28 11.24
N GLY A 413 12.86 22.96 11.06
CA GLY A 413 13.81 22.07 11.73
C GLY A 413 13.61 22.02 13.24
N GLY A 414 12.63 21.26 13.73
CA GLY A 414 12.37 21.16 15.17
C GLY A 414 13.58 20.61 15.92
N GLY A 415 14.17 19.54 15.38
CA GLY A 415 15.44 18.99 15.87
C GLY A 415 16.62 19.71 15.23
N VAL A 416 16.75 19.63 13.91
CA VAL A 416 17.91 20.12 13.16
C VAL A 416 17.48 21.00 11.98
N TYR A 417 18.11 22.15 11.83
CA TYR A 417 18.08 22.96 10.61
C TYR A 417 19.44 22.89 9.90
N LEU A 418 19.44 22.56 8.61
CA LEU A 418 20.66 22.34 7.81
C LEU A 418 20.65 23.23 6.56
N TYR A 419 21.49 24.26 6.54
CA TYR A 419 21.74 25.11 5.38
C TYR A 419 23.14 24.80 4.81
N GLY A 420 23.18 23.94 3.78
CA GLY A 420 24.43 23.31 3.35
C GLY A 420 25.06 22.43 4.45
N GLY A 421 26.22 21.83 4.19
CA GLY A 421 26.92 21.02 5.19
C GLY A 421 26.36 19.59 5.34
N LEU A 422 26.62 18.95 6.49
CA LEU A 422 26.37 17.51 6.70
C LEU A 422 25.79 17.21 8.09
N LEU A 423 24.66 16.51 8.14
CA LEU A 423 24.23 15.74 9.31
C LEU A 423 24.57 14.27 9.07
N GLN A 424 25.47 13.72 9.88
CA GLN A 424 25.88 12.31 9.83
C GLN A 424 25.38 11.60 11.09
N MET A 425 24.59 10.56 10.90
CA MET A 425 24.03 9.73 11.97
C MET A 425 24.53 8.30 11.80
N GLU A 426 25.10 7.76 12.87
CA GLU A 426 25.65 6.41 12.91
C GLU A 426 25.15 5.67 14.16
N ASP A 427 25.34 4.35 14.16
CA ASP A 427 24.85 3.44 15.19
C ASP A 427 23.36 3.68 15.51
N THR A 428 22.97 3.55 16.78
CA THR A 428 21.61 3.76 17.27
C THR A 428 21.29 5.23 17.56
N SER A 429 21.92 6.18 16.86
CA SER A 429 21.70 7.62 17.11
C SER A 429 20.33 8.08 16.61
N ARG A 430 19.78 9.13 17.24
CA ARG A 430 18.36 9.50 17.02
C ARG A 430 18.10 11.00 16.91
N VAL A 431 17.18 11.37 16.02
CA VAL A 431 16.50 12.70 16.04
C VAL A 431 15.02 12.45 16.23
N ARG A 432 14.48 12.68 17.43
CA ARG A 432 13.14 12.22 17.82
C ARG A 432 12.41 13.19 18.73
N SER A 433 11.08 13.07 18.82
CA SER A 433 10.24 13.91 19.69
C SER A 433 10.35 15.42 19.41
N ASN A 434 10.84 15.87 18.26
CA ASN A 434 11.00 17.30 17.98
C ASN A 434 9.78 17.87 17.23
N THR A 435 9.52 19.17 17.39
CA THR A 435 8.39 19.84 16.75
C THR A 435 8.82 21.10 16.01
N ALA A 436 8.41 21.26 14.75
CA ALA A 436 8.51 22.51 14.00
C ALA A 436 7.11 23.07 13.73
N ILE A 437 6.93 24.39 13.80
CA ILE A 437 5.65 25.02 13.44
C ILE A 437 5.40 25.00 11.93
N ALA A 438 6.45 25.06 11.09
CA ALA A 438 6.34 24.95 9.65
C ALA A 438 6.82 23.58 9.15
N ASN A 439 8.11 23.40 8.87
CA ASN A 439 8.57 22.24 8.10
C ASN A 439 9.76 21.52 8.75
N GLY A 440 9.83 20.20 8.56
CA GLY A 440 10.94 19.38 9.04
C GLY A 440 10.91 19.23 10.56
N GLY A 441 9.98 18.44 11.09
CA GLY A 441 9.81 18.30 12.54
C GLY A 441 11.09 17.77 13.18
N GLY A 442 11.67 16.72 12.59
CA GLY A 442 13.00 16.23 12.94
C GLY A 442 14.08 17.09 12.31
N VAL A 443 14.14 17.11 10.97
CA VAL A 443 15.20 17.78 10.20
C VAL A 443 14.62 18.58 9.04
N TYR A 444 15.07 19.81 8.86
CA TYR A 444 14.88 20.60 7.65
C TYR A 444 16.22 20.83 6.95
N ALA A 445 16.33 20.53 5.67
CA ALA A 445 17.55 20.68 4.90
C ALA A 445 17.35 21.42 3.56
N LEU A 446 18.29 22.31 3.26
CA LEU A 446 18.33 23.10 2.03
C LEU A 446 19.77 23.52 1.65
N GLY A 447 19.92 24.11 0.47
CA GLY A 447 21.19 24.75 0.07
C GLY A 447 22.34 23.76 -0.20
N GLY A 448 22.03 22.52 -0.58
CA GLY A 448 23.05 21.47 -0.73
C GLY A 448 23.44 20.81 0.59
N GLY A 449 22.55 20.82 1.58
CA GLY A 449 22.73 20.09 2.83
C GLY A 449 22.54 18.59 2.61
N ASP A 450 23.43 17.79 3.18
CA ASP A 450 23.40 16.34 3.11
C ASP A 450 23.04 15.73 4.47
N ILE A 451 22.15 14.74 4.46
CA ILE A 451 21.82 13.90 5.61
C ILE A 451 22.23 12.47 5.28
N VAL A 452 23.08 11.88 6.11
CA VAL A 452 23.56 10.50 5.94
C VAL A 452 23.27 9.70 7.20
N MET A 453 22.52 8.60 7.06
CA MET A 453 22.13 7.72 8.14
C MET A 453 22.67 6.32 7.87
N ASN A 454 23.41 5.76 8.83
CA ASN A 454 23.97 4.40 8.76
C ASN A 454 23.66 3.64 10.05
N ASP A 455 23.86 2.32 10.01
CA ASP A 455 23.96 1.45 11.19
C ASP A 455 22.76 1.53 12.16
N SER A 456 21.52 1.55 11.63
CA SER A 456 20.27 1.64 12.40
C SER A 456 20.00 2.98 13.08
N ALA A 457 20.57 4.07 12.57
CA ALA A 457 20.22 5.42 13.01
C ALA A 457 18.77 5.78 12.65
N ASP A 458 18.09 6.56 13.50
CA ASP A 458 16.65 6.84 13.35
C ASP A 458 16.30 8.33 13.40
N ILE A 459 15.44 8.76 12.48
CA ILE A 459 14.67 10.00 12.60
C ILE A 459 13.24 9.63 13.02
N GLY A 460 12.96 9.87 14.29
CA GLY A 460 11.82 9.33 15.04
C GLY A 460 12.22 8.11 15.88
N TRP A 461 11.26 7.36 16.40
CA TRP A 461 11.51 6.15 17.19
C TRP A 461 10.25 5.30 17.34
N SER A 462 10.42 3.98 17.54
CA SER A 462 9.44 2.88 17.64
C SER A 462 8.17 3.08 18.51
N LEU A 463 7.97 4.24 19.14
CA LEU A 463 6.81 4.55 19.97
C LEU A 463 6.10 5.78 19.38
N SER A 464 4.77 5.70 19.22
CA SER A 464 3.94 6.78 18.64
C SER A 464 4.03 8.12 19.39
N THR A 465 4.52 8.15 20.63
CA THR A 465 4.72 9.37 21.42
C THR A 465 6.11 9.99 21.24
N ALA A 466 7.01 9.33 20.51
CA ALA A 466 8.38 9.77 20.26
C ALA A 466 8.63 10.22 18.81
N GLY A 467 7.56 10.41 18.04
CA GLY A 467 7.61 10.95 16.69
C GLY A 467 8.00 12.42 16.62
N ASN A 468 8.63 12.83 15.53
CA ASN A 468 8.75 14.26 15.23
C ASN A 468 7.46 14.79 14.56
N SER A 469 7.21 16.09 14.67
CA SER A 469 5.97 16.72 14.19
C SER A 469 6.21 18.04 13.46
N ALA A 470 5.53 18.26 12.34
CA ALA A 470 5.54 19.51 11.57
C ALA A 470 4.25 19.70 10.73
N VAL A 471 4.16 20.78 9.95
CA VAL A 471 3.15 20.91 8.89
C VAL A 471 3.51 19.99 7.74
N ASP A 472 4.70 20.13 7.17
CA ASP A 472 5.22 19.24 6.12
C ASP A 472 6.54 18.59 6.54
N GLY A 473 6.74 17.33 6.16
CA GLY A 473 7.96 16.61 6.48
C GLY A 473 8.10 16.38 7.97
N GLY A 474 7.18 15.60 8.56
CA GLY A 474 7.14 15.36 10.00
C GLY A 474 8.49 14.89 10.54
N GLY A 475 9.11 13.93 9.85
CA GLY A 475 10.49 13.54 10.08
C GLY A 475 11.48 14.48 9.39
N VAL A 476 11.44 14.52 8.06
CA VAL A 476 12.43 15.22 7.22
C VAL A 476 11.76 16.07 6.15
N TYR A 477 12.23 17.30 5.97
CA TYR A 477 11.88 18.14 4.84
C TYR A 477 13.14 18.53 4.05
N LEU A 478 13.14 18.28 2.74
CA LEU A 478 14.26 18.52 1.83
C LEU A 478 13.83 19.44 0.69
N THR A 479 14.60 20.50 0.44
CA THR A 479 14.36 21.40 -0.70
C THR A 479 15.63 21.89 -1.38
N GLY A 480 15.53 22.09 -2.69
CA GLY A 480 16.60 22.64 -3.53
C GLY A 480 17.53 21.58 -4.11
N ALA A 481 18.02 21.86 -5.31
CA ALA A 481 18.93 20.98 -6.02
C ALA A 481 20.24 20.80 -5.24
N GLY A 482 20.71 19.55 -5.17
CA GLY A 482 21.92 19.18 -4.45
C GLY A 482 21.70 18.86 -2.97
N THR A 483 20.54 19.15 -2.40
CA THR A 483 20.17 18.70 -1.04
C THR A 483 19.82 17.21 -1.08
N SER A 484 20.33 16.42 -0.13
CA SER A 484 20.15 14.97 -0.14
C SER A 484 19.87 14.33 1.22
N LEU A 485 19.13 13.22 1.19
CA LEU A 485 19.02 12.26 2.28
C LEU A 485 19.45 10.88 1.77
N THR A 486 20.40 10.26 2.46
CA THR A 486 20.84 8.88 2.21
C THR A 486 20.66 8.05 3.48
N MET A 487 19.86 6.99 3.37
CA MET A 487 19.58 6.04 4.44
C MET A 487 20.17 4.68 4.05
N ASN A 488 21.10 4.17 4.85
CA ASN A 488 21.76 2.87 4.67
C ASN A 488 21.54 1.97 5.87
N ASP A 489 21.80 0.67 5.71
CA ASP A 489 22.07 -0.28 6.80
C ASP A 489 21.02 -0.25 7.93
N ASN A 490 19.76 -0.51 7.56
CA ASN A 490 18.63 -0.60 8.49
C ASN A 490 18.32 0.70 9.26
N SER A 491 18.80 1.85 8.80
CA SER A 491 18.36 3.15 9.31
C SER A 491 16.86 3.41 9.05
N GLY A 492 16.25 4.27 9.86
CA GLY A 492 14.80 4.45 9.90
C GLY A 492 14.34 5.90 9.87
N VAL A 493 13.29 6.20 9.08
CA VAL A 493 12.44 7.39 9.28
C VAL A 493 11.07 6.89 9.70
N GLN A 494 10.74 7.08 10.98
CA GLN A 494 9.65 6.34 11.58
C GLN A 494 8.83 7.05 12.66
N PHE A 495 7.54 6.71 12.74
CA PHE A 495 6.59 7.26 13.73
C PHE A 495 6.42 8.78 13.70
N ASN A 496 6.78 9.44 12.60
CA ASN A 496 6.68 10.89 12.48
C ASN A 496 5.28 11.31 12.02
N SER A 497 4.90 12.56 12.32
CA SER A 497 3.58 13.12 12.02
C SER A 497 3.67 14.45 11.28
N ALA A 498 2.86 14.63 10.24
CA ALA A 498 2.72 15.89 9.50
C ALA A 498 1.25 16.32 9.49
N SER A 499 0.96 17.59 9.81
CA SER A 499 -0.40 18.12 9.77
C SER A 499 -0.90 18.45 8.36
N ALA A 500 -0.04 18.39 7.35
CA ALA A 500 -0.37 18.47 5.93
C ALA A 500 0.23 17.26 5.19
N ASP A 501 1.47 17.34 4.70
CA ASP A 501 2.03 16.32 3.80
C ASP A 501 3.37 15.72 4.24
N GLY A 502 3.68 14.50 3.79
CA GLY A 502 4.98 13.87 4.00
C GLY A 502 5.21 13.55 5.47
N GLY A 503 4.45 12.60 6.02
CA GLY A 503 4.52 12.25 7.45
C GLY A 503 5.95 11.89 7.86
N GLY A 504 6.62 11.06 7.06
CA GLY A 504 8.04 10.75 7.21
C GLY A 504 8.91 11.79 6.50
N ILE A 505 8.80 11.87 5.17
CA ILE A 505 9.68 12.66 4.32
C ILE A 505 8.87 13.53 3.35
N TYR A 506 9.26 14.80 3.20
CA TYR A 506 8.82 15.67 2.12
C TYR A 506 10.05 16.11 1.30
N ALA A 507 10.07 15.79 0.00
CA ALA A 507 11.18 16.15 -0.90
C ALA A 507 10.69 17.00 -2.08
N THR A 508 11.33 18.15 -2.31
CA THR A 508 10.96 19.09 -3.38
C THR A 508 12.14 19.86 -3.96
N GLY A 509 11.91 20.65 -5.02
CA GLY A 509 12.89 21.58 -5.60
C GLY A 509 14.14 20.92 -6.17
N GLY A 510 14.06 19.67 -6.65
CA GLY A 510 15.20 18.92 -7.15
C GLY A 510 16.05 18.21 -6.08
N ALA A 511 15.56 18.12 -4.84
CA ALA A 511 16.19 17.33 -3.79
C ALA A 511 16.21 15.82 -4.13
N SER A 512 17.11 15.08 -3.49
CA SER A 512 17.26 13.63 -3.70
C SER A 512 17.13 12.84 -2.41
N VAL A 513 16.45 11.68 -2.48
CA VAL A 513 16.31 10.74 -1.37
C VAL A 513 16.74 9.35 -1.85
N THR A 514 17.67 8.73 -1.13
CA THR A 514 18.09 7.34 -1.36
C THR A 514 17.79 6.52 -0.10
N VAL A 515 16.99 5.47 -0.26
CA VAL A 515 16.65 4.51 0.80
C VAL A 515 17.23 3.17 0.39
N ASP A 516 18.34 2.78 0.99
CA ASP A 516 19.10 1.57 0.66
C ASP A 516 19.11 0.63 1.86
N SER A 517 18.46 -0.54 1.72
CA SER A 517 18.38 -1.51 2.82
C SER A 517 17.84 -0.91 4.14
N ALA A 518 16.95 0.09 4.03
CA ALA A 518 16.49 0.95 5.13
C ALA A 518 14.95 1.00 5.21
N LEU A 519 14.42 1.68 6.25
CA LEU A 519 13.01 1.62 6.64
C LEU A 519 12.36 3.01 6.67
N ILE A 520 11.19 3.14 6.04
CA ILE A 520 10.28 4.28 6.24
C ILE A 520 8.96 3.72 6.73
N ASN A 521 8.72 3.81 8.04
CA ASN A 521 7.60 3.10 8.67
C ASN A 521 6.74 3.92 9.63
N ASP A 522 5.47 3.52 9.75
CA ASP A 522 4.54 4.03 10.77
C ASP A 522 4.42 5.57 10.81
N ASN A 523 4.70 6.25 9.69
CA ASN A 523 4.56 7.69 9.61
C ASN A 523 3.13 8.08 9.23
N GLN A 524 2.71 9.25 9.69
CA GLN A 524 1.36 9.76 9.49
C GLN A 524 1.39 11.16 8.88
N ALA A 525 0.70 11.36 7.75
CA ALA A 525 0.35 12.68 7.24
C ALA A 525 -1.15 12.92 7.45
N VAL A 526 -1.62 14.16 7.54
CA VAL A 526 -3.07 14.41 7.51
C VAL A 526 -3.58 14.31 6.07
N GLU A 527 -2.94 14.99 5.13
CA GLU A 527 -3.44 15.15 3.76
C GLU A 527 -2.81 14.16 2.78
N ARG A 528 -1.50 14.22 2.52
CA ARG A 528 -0.86 13.40 1.47
C ARG A 528 0.48 12.79 1.85
N GLY A 529 0.78 11.63 1.27
CA GLY A 529 2.11 11.01 1.38
C GLY A 529 2.43 10.64 2.83
N GLY A 530 1.68 9.70 3.40
CA GLY A 530 1.86 9.27 4.79
C GLY A 530 3.33 8.93 5.10
N GLY A 531 3.98 8.19 4.19
CA GLY A 531 5.42 7.94 4.23
C GLY A 531 6.23 9.05 3.58
N ILE A 532 6.06 9.22 2.27
CA ILE A 532 6.86 10.14 1.44
C ILE A 532 5.95 11.00 0.55
N MET A 533 6.17 12.31 0.60
CA MET A 533 5.69 13.27 -0.39
C MET A 533 6.86 13.67 -1.31
N VAL A 534 6.69 13.50 -2.62
CA VAL A 534 7.68 13.85 -3.65
C VAL A 534 7.08 14.92 -4.54
N ASP A 535 7.75 16.05 -4.68
CA ASP A 535 7.26 17.20 -5.44
C ASP A 535 8.36 17.85 -6.30
N THR A 536 7.98 18.70 -7.25
CA THR A 536 8.85 19.65 -8.00
C THR A 536 10.25 19.09 -8.33
N SER A 537 10.30 18.17 -9.31
CA SER A 537 11.54 17.59 -9.85
C SER A 537 12.42 16.83 -8.84
N ALA A 538 11.93 16.54 -7.64
CA ALA A 538 12.65 15.70 -6.69
C ALA A 538 12.80 14.26 -7.20
N THR A 539 13.85 13.58 -6.73
CA THR A 539 14.15 12.18 -7.08
C THR A 539 14.18 11.32 -5.84
N VAL A 540 13.46 10.19 -5.85
CA VAL A 540 13.48 9.21 -4.76
C VAL A 540 13.85 7.83 -5.30
N ASN A 541 14.79 7.17 -4.64
CA ASN A 541 15.25 5.84 -5.01
C ASN A 541 15.16 4.90 -3.80
N VAL A 542 14.31 3.87 -3.89
CA VAL A 542 14.07 2.86 -2.84
C VAL A 542 14.63 1.54 -3.33
N GLN A 543 15.75 1.09 -2.75
CA GLN A 543 16.57 0.03 -3.33
C GLN A 543 17.11 -1.00 -2.32
N ASN A 544 17.56 -2.13 -2.86
CA ASN A 544 18.31 -3.19 -2.15
C ASN A 544 17.61 -3.74 -0.90
N GLY A 545 16.29 -3.97 -0.97
CA GLY A 545 15.53 -4.52 0.15
C GLY A 545 15.01 -3.47 1.13
N ALA A 546 15.06 -2.19 0.78
CA ALA A 546 14.39 -1.14 1.53
C ALA A 546 12.87 -1.35 1.60
N THR A 547 12.23 -0.82 2.65
CA THR A 547 10.77 -0.92 2.84
C THR A 547 10.13 0.40 3.20
N VAL A 548 9.00 0.71 2.53
CA VAL A 548 8.07 1.79 2.88
C VAL A 548 6.80 1.14 3.40
N ASN A 549 6.64 1.10 4.72
CA ASN A 549 5.67 0.21 5.37
C ASN A 549 4.75 0.90 6.39
N SER A 550 3.50 0.46 6.49
CA SER A 550 2.57 0.89 7.55
C SER A 550 2.36 2.41 7.67
N ASN A 551 2.67 3.18 6.62
CA ASN A 551 2.46 4.62 6.65
C ASN A 551 1.00 4.93 6.29
N GLN A 552 0.48 6.03 6.84
CA GLN A 552 -0.95 6.32 6.70
C GLN A 552 -1.29 7.80 6.59
N THR A 553 -2.46 8.09 6.03
CA THR A 553 -3.07 9.42 6.13
C THR A 553 -4.14 9.45 7.23
N ALA A 554 -4.20 10.49 8.05
CA ALA A 554 -5.01 10.55 9.26
C ALA A 554 -6.51 10.80 9.02
N VAL A 555 -6.89 11.45 7.91
CA VAL A 555 -8.28 11.82 7.63
C VAL A 555 -8.89 11.02 6.49
N ALA A 556 -10.22 10.93 6.47
CA ALA A 556 -10.98 10.22 5.45
C ALA A 556 -10.88 10.81 4.03
N SER A 557 -10.30 12.01 3.89
CA SER A 557 -9.98 12.64 2.59
C SER A 557 -8.50 12.48 2.18
N GLY A 558 -7.68 11.83 3.01
CA GLY A 558 -6.24 11.72 2.79
C GLY A 558 -5.88 10.80 1.62
N LEU A 559 -4.77 11.09 0.95
CA LEU A 559 -4.35 10.46 -0.31
C LEU A 559 -2.89 9.97 -0.25
N GLY A 560 -2.57 8.82 -0.85
CA GLY A 560 -1.18 8.37 -0.92
C GLY A 560 -0.65 7.92 0.45
N GLY A 561 -1.06 6.76 0.94
CA GLY A 561 -0.63 6.26 2.25
C GLY A 561 0.89 6.06 2.31
N GLY A 562 1.46 5.41 1.30
CA GLY A 562 2.90 5.18 1.19
C GLY A 562 3.62 6.37 0.57
N LEU A 563 3.45 6.54 -0.75
CA LEU A 563 4.11 7.58 -1.54
C LEU A 563 3.10 8.41 -2.33
N TYR A 564 3.25 9.72 -2.29
CA TYR A 564 2.51 10.65 -3.16
C TYR A 564 3.50 11.44 -4.03
N ILE A 565 3.43 11.25 -5.35
CA ILE A 565 4.34 11.83 -6.32
C ILE A 565 3.59 12.89 -7.13
N LEU A 566 4.02 14.13 -6.95
CA LEU A 566 3.48 15.35 -7.53
C LEU A 566 4.58 16.10 -8.28
N GLY A 567 4.18 17.00 -9.17
CA GLY A 567 5.08 17.99 -9.78
C GLY A 567 5.46 17.67 -11.21
N ASP A 568 5.90 18.70 -11.93
CA ASP A 568 6.36 18.56 -13.31
C ASP A 568 7.76 17.91 -13.31
N SER A 569 7.81 16.59 -13.54
CA SER A 569 9.04 15.79 -13.69
C SER A 569 9.67 15.22 -12.41
N ALA A 570 8.90 14.99 -11.32
CA ALA A 570 9.41 14.17 -10.21
C ALA A 570 9.62 12.71 -10.66
N THR A 571 10.64 12.05 -10.12
CA THR A 571 11.01 10.68 -10.51
C THR A 571 11.18 9.79 -9.30
N VAL A 572 10.49 8.65 -9.30
CA VAL A 572 10.64 7.64 -8.25
C VAL A 572 11.04 6.30 -8.86
N THR A 573 12.02 5.64 -8.25
CA THR A 573 12.42 4.27 -8.58
C THR A 573 12.28 3.40 -7.34
N VAL A 574 11.64 2.24 -7.49
CA VAL A 574 11.60 1.17 -6.49
C VAL A 574 12.22 -0.06 -7.13
N ASN A 575 13.38 -0.47 -6.63
CA ASN A 575 14.16 -1.57 -7.17
C ASN A 575 14.42 -2.61 -6.08
N ALA A 576 14.05 -3.87 -6.31
CA ALA A 576 14.26 -4.96 -5.35
C ALA A 576 13.82 -4.61 -3.90
N SER A 577 12.71 -3.86 -3.77
CA SER A 577 12.26 -3.22 -2.51
C SER A 577 10.74 -3.28 -2.35
N GLN A 578 10.23 -2.92 -1.18
CA GLN A 578 8.81 -3.13 -0.83
C GLN A 578 8.10 -1.83 -0.47
N VAL A 579 6.86 -1.68 -0.95
CA VAL A 579 5.88 -0.68 -0.49
C VAL A 579 4.65 -1.43 0.01
N ASN A 580 4.51 -1.57 1.33
CA ASN A 580 3.55 -2.50 1.90
C ASN A 580 2.73 -1.96 3.08
N SER A 581 1.51 -2.47 3.22
CA SER A 581 0.64 -2.16 4.36
C SER A 581 0.35 -0.67 4.56
N ASN A 582 0.50 0.16 3.53
CA ASN A 582 0.23 1.59 3.64
C ASN A 582 -1.26 1.89 3.44
N VAL A 583 -1.78 2.88 4.17
CA VAL A 583 -3.22 3.14 4.26
C VAL A 583 -3.54 4.59 3.93
N ALA A 584 -4.31 4.82 2.86
CA ALA A 584 -4.93 6.10 2.59
C ALA A 584 -6.37 6.12 3.10
N GLY A 585 -6.75 7.18 3.81
CA GLY A 585 -8.10 7.35 4.36
C GLY A 585 -9.15 7.55 3.26
N HIS A 586 -8.74 8.10 2.12
CA HIS A 586 -9.53 8.12 0.89
C HIS A 586 -8.98 7.16 -0.16
N SER A 587 -7.98 7.60 -0.93
CA SER A 587 -7.56 6.99 -2.20
C SER A 587 -6.05 6.78 -2.25
N TYR A 588 -5.62 5.83 -3.09
CA TYR A 588 -4.21 5.63 -3.42
C TYR A 588 -3.39 5.11 -2.23
N GLY A 589 -3.70 3.90 -1.76
CA GLY A 589 -3.11 3.33 -0.55
C GLY A 589 -1.58 3.24 -0.59
N GLY A 590 -1.05 2.65 -1.66
CA GLY A 590 0.40 2.47 -1.85
C GLY A 590 1.06 3.70 -2.46
N ILE A 591 1.01 3.80 -3.79
CA ILE A 591 1.71 4.85 -4.57
C ILE A 591 0.73 5.63 -5.43
N ARG A 592 0.82 6.97 -5.39
CA ARG A 592 0.14 7.87 -6.31
C ARG A 592 1.15 8.57 -7.23
N VAL A 593 0.99 8.44 -8.55
CA VAL A 593 1.71 9.21 -9.57
C VAL A 593 0.77 10.24 -10.18
N PHE A 594 1.15 11.52 -10.14
CA PHE A 594 0.38 12.64 -10.67
C PHE A 594 1.24 13.58 -11.54
N GLY A 595 0.61 14.20 -12.54
CA GLY A 595 1.24 15.22 -13.37
C GLY A 595 2.26 14.63 -14.34
N ALA A 596 3.31 15.36 -14.72
CA ALA A 596 4.34 14.85 -15.64
C ALA A 596 5.40 13.95 -14.94
N SER A 597 5.09 13.41 -13.76
CA SER A 597 5.99 12.58 -12.96
C SER A 597 6.16 11.17 -13.53
N SER A 598 7.20 10.47 -13.09
CA SER A 598 7.47 9.10 -13.48
C SER A 598 7.74 8.15 -12.32
N LEU A 599 7.38 6.88 -12.52
CA LEU A 599 7.64 5.78 -11.59
C LEU A 599 8.24 4.59 -12.33
N ASN A 600 9.31 4.02 -11.77
CA ASN A 600 9.89 2.75 -12.20
C ASN A 600 9.83 1.71 -11.07
N LEU A 601 9.15 0.59 -11.31
CA LEU A 601 9.15 -0.59 -10.42
C LEU A 601 9.94 -1.70 -11.11
N SER A 602 11.01 -2.19 -10.49
CA SER A 602 11.90 -3.17 -11.13
C SER A 602 12.49 -4.23 -10.18
N SER A 603 13.02 -5.31 -10.76
CA SER A 603 13.86 -6.31 -10.08
C SER A 603 13.22 -6.93 -8.84
N GLY A 604 11.94 -7.33 -8.91
CA GLY A 604 11.22 -7.91 -7.78
C GLY A 604 10.61 -6.89 -6.81
N ALA A 605 10.53 -5.61 -7.20
CA ALA A 605 9.82 -4.61 -6.42
C ALA A 605 8.39 -5.08 -6.09
N THR A 606 7.95 -4.89 -4.84
CA THR A 606 6.68 -5.44 -4.34
C THR A 606 5.78 -4.36 -3.77
N LEU A 607 4.55 -4.24 -4.29
CA LEU A 607 3.46 -3.44 -3.74
C LEU A 607 2.44 -4.39 -3.11
N ASN A 608 2.43 -4.48 -1.78
CA ASN A 608 1.69 -5.51 -1.07
C ASN A 608 0.78 -4.98 0.04
N SER A 609 -0.48 -5.43 0.10
CA SER A 609 -1.39 -5.13 1.23
C SER A 609 -1.64 -3.64 1.47
N ASN A 610 -1.49 -2.79 0.45
CA ASN A 610 -1.81 -1.38 0.57
C ASN A 610 -3.32 -1.16 0.40
N GLN A 611 -3.86 -0.17 1.11
CA GLN A 611 -5.31 0.03 1.24
C GLN A 611 -5.74 1.46 0.98
N ALA A 612 -6.69 1.64 0.06
CA ALA A 612 -7.52 2.84 -0.06
C ALA A 612 -8.86 2.59 0.65
N GLN A 613 -9.10 3.27 1.76
CA GLN A 613 -10.23 2.95 2.67
C GLN A 613 -11.60 3.31 2.10
N THR A 614 -11.71 4.33 1.25
CA THR A 614 -13.01 4.77 0.71
C THR A 614 -13.01 5.08 -0.79
N GLY A 615 -11.84 5.27 -1.40
CA GLY A 615 -11.66 5.61 -2.81
C GLY A 615 -10.97 4.51 -3.64
N PRO A 616 -10.45 4.86 -4.84
CA PRO A 616 -9.77 3.92 -5.72
C PRO A 616 -8.25 3.78 -5.47
N GLY A 617 -7.64 2.80 -6.14
CA GLY A 617 -6.19 2.61 -6.22
C GLY A 617 -5.58 2.04 -4.94
N GLY A 618 -5.68 0.73 -4.72
CA GLY A 618 -5.12 0.12 -3.50
C GLY A 618 -3.60 0.13 -3.52
N GLY A 619 -3.01 -0.44 -4.58
CA GLY A 619 -1.56 -0.54 -4.76
C GLY A 619 -0.94 0.69 -5.43
N LEU A 620 -1.36 0.97 -6.67
CA LEU A 620 -0.80 2.03 -7.51
C LEU A 620 -1.92 2.83 -8.19
N SER A 621 -1.73 4.14 -8.32
CA SER A 621 -2.61 5.03 -9.08
C SER A 621 -1.83 5.95 -10.02
N LEU A 622 -2.26 6.04 -11.29
CA LEU A 622 -1.67 6.90 -12.32
C LEU A 622 -2.68 7.92 -12.86
N HIS A 623 -2.29 9.19 -12.85
CA HIS A 623 -3.01 10.30 -13.49
C HIS A 623 -2.02 11.27 -14.09
N LEU A 624 -1.88 11.19 -15.40
CA LEU A 624 -0.83 11.84 -16.16
C LEU A 624 0.55 11.25 -15.80
N GLY A 625 1.52 11.40 -16.70
CA GLY A 625 2.88 10.89 -16.50
C GLY A 625 3.09 9.47 -17.05
N ALA A 626 4.16 8.82 -16.61
CA ALA A 626 4.60 7.54 -17.14
C ALA A 626 5.00 6.55 -16.04
N VAL A 627 4.55 5.30 -16.16
CA VAL A 627 4.93 4.22 -15.25
C VAL A 627 5.52 3.05 -16.03
N THR A 628 6.68 2.57 -15.60
CA THR A 628 7.28 1.33 -16.11
C THR A 628 7.36 0.31 -14.98
N ILE A 629 6.88 -0.90 -15.24
CA ILE A 629 6.89 -2.01 -14.30
C ILE A 629 7.59 -3.18 -14.99
N SER A 630 8.68 -3.68 -14.41
CA SER A 630 9.42 -4.84 -14.90
C SER A 630 9.66 -5.82 -13.76
N ASP A 631 9.14 -7.03 -13.88
CA ASP A 631 9.40 -8.09 -12.91
C ASP A 631 9.00 -7.68 -11.48
N ALA A 632 7.86 -7.01 -11.34
CA ALA A 632 7.34 -6.51 -10.06
C ALA A 632 6.07 -7.26 -9.64
N VAL A 633 5.86 -7.33 -8.32
CA VAL A 633 4.72 -7.99 -7.70
C VAL A 633 3.77 -6.93 -7.15
N ILE A 634 2.50 -6.97 -7.56
CA ILE A 634 1.42 -6.11 -7.06
C ILE A 634 0.34 -7.02 -6.53
N GLN A 635 0.28 -7.18 -5.21
CA GLN A 635 -0.60 -8.18 -4.62
C GLN A 635 -1.32 -7.77 -3.34
N SER A 636 -2.46 -8.41 -3.09
CA SER A 636 -3.24 -8.23 -1.86
C SER A 636 -3.63 -6.78 -1.55
N ASN A 637 -3.61 -5.90 -2.55
CA ASN A 637 -3.98 -4.51 -2.36
C ASN A 637 -5.50 -4.35 -2.46
N ILE A 638 -6.04 -3.42 -1.67
CA ILE A 638 -7.48 -3.24 -1.51
C ILE A 638 -7.87 -1.80 -1.82
N ALA A 639 -8.84 -1.63 -2.72
CA ALA A 639 -9.52 -0.36 -2.96
C ALA A 639 -11.02 -0.55 -2.75
N VAL A 640 -11.73 0.51 -2.35
CA VAL A 640 -13.20 0.47 -2.30
C VAL A 640 -13.80 0.74 -3.67
N MET A 641 -13.42 1.84 -4.33
CA MET A 641 -14.10 2.32 -5.56
C MET A 641 -13.52 1.83 -6.89
N GLY A 642 -12.39 1.11 -6.91
CA GLY A 642 -11.85 0.48 -8.12
C GLY A 642 -10.33 0.46 -8.19
N GLY A 643 -9.78 -0.41 -9.04
CA GLY A 643 -8.34 -0.58 -9.19
C GLY A 643 -7.71 -1.10 -7.90
N GLY A 644 -8.09 -2.30 -7.47
CA GLY A 644 -7.56 -2.92 -6.25
C GLY A 644 -6.04 -2.96 -6.27
N GLY A 645 -5.47 -3.47 -7.37
CA GLY A 645 -4.03 -3.39 -7.64
C GLY A 645 -3.62 -2.05 -8.22
N ILE A 646 -4.12 -1.76 -9.42
CA ILE A 646 -3.74 -0.60 -10.23
C ILE A 646 -4.99 0.19 -10.64
N TYR A 647 -4.95 1.51 -10.48
CA TYR A 647 -5.92 2.45 -11.00
C TYR A 647 -5.26 3.41 -12.00
N MET A 648 -5.79 3.52 -13.20
CA MET A 648 -5.31 4.43 -14.24
C MET A 648 -6.50 5.20 -14.83
N ASP A 649 -6.40 6.53 -14.88
CA ASP A 649 -7.37 7.37 -15.59
C ASP A 649 -6.76 8.14 -16.77
N SER A 650 -5.43 8.18 -16.86
CA SER A 650 -4.65 8.87 -17.89
C SER A 650 -3.16 8.46 -17.80
N GLY A 651 -2.31 9.01 -18.67
CA GLY A 651 -0.87 8.70 -18.70
C GLY A 651 -0.52 7.45 -19.51
N ALA A 652 0.70 6.94 -19.40
CA ALA A 652 1.13 5.72 -20.07
C ALA A 652 1.74 4.72 -19.08
N MET A 653 1.37 3.45 -19.19
CA MET A 653 1.92 2.37 -18.38
C MET A 653 2.36 1.20 -19.23
N THR A 654 3.59 0.75 -19.01
CA THR A 654 4.13 -0.48 -19.59
C THR A 654 4.45 -1.44 -18.46
N ILE A 655 3.88 -2.64 -18.54
CA ILE A 655 4.06 -3.72 -17.57
C ILE A 655 4.69 -4.91 -18.28
N THR A 656 5.86 -5.33 -17.82
CA THR A 656 6.58 -6.49 -18.33
C THR A 656 6.75 -7.52 -17.23
N ASN A 657 6.47 -8.78 -17.57
CA ASN A 657 6.48 -9.92 -16.67
C ASN A 657 5.62 -9.67 -15.42
N PRO A 658 4.33 -9.31 -15.59
CA PRO A 658 3.47 -8.90 -14.48
C PRO A 658 3.31 -10.01 -13.44
N ASP A 659 3.21 -9.63 -12.17
CA ASP A 659 2.62 -10.47 -11.12
C ASP A 659 1.58 -9.65 -10.35
N ILE A 660 0.35 -9.59 -10.88
CA ILE A 660 -0.76 -8.80 -10.33
C ILE A 660 -1.81 -9.75 -9.78
N ARG A 661 -1.76 -10.04 -8.47
CA ARG A 661 -2.58 -11.10 -7.86
C ARG A 661 -3.25 -10.77 -6.54
N TYR A 662 -4.37 -11.43 -6.25
CA TYR A 662 -5.06 -11.30 -4.96
C TYR A 662 -5.52 -9.87 -4.63
N ASN A 663 -5.59 -8.97 -5.61
CA ASN A 663 -6.05 -7.62 -5.38
C ASN A 663 -7.57 -7.55 -5.40
N GLN A 664 -8.12 -6.60 -4.64
CA GLN A 664 -9.57 -6.49 -4.43
C GLN A 664 -10.06 -5.07 -4.64
N ALA A 665 -11.10 -4.92 -5.46
CA ALA A 665 -11.94 -3.74 -5.51
C ALA A 665 -13.29 -4.06 -4.84
N ALA A 666 -13.49 -3.58 -3.61
CA ALA A 666 -14.56 -4.05 -2.74
C ALA A 666 -15.97 -3.73 -3.27
N SER A 667 -16.18 -2.52 -3.77
CA SER A 667 -17.48 -2.06 -4.31
C SER A 667 -17.40 -1.46 -5.71
N GLY A 668 -16.19 -1.25 -6.26
CA GLY A 668 -15.97 -0.75 -7.61
C GLY A 668 -15.25 -1.72 -8.53
N PRO A 669 -15.08 -1.36 -9.81
CA PRO A 669 -14.56 -2.26 -10.85
C PRO A 669 -13.03 -2.40 -10.87
N GLY A 670 -12.54 -3.39 -11.61
CA GLY A 670 -11.10 -3.59 -11.81
C GLY A 670 -10.42 -4.12 -10.54
N GLY A 671 -10.64 -5.40 -10.22
CA GLY A 671 -10.01 -6.04 -9.06
C GLY A 671 -8.50 -5.96 -9.13
N GLY A 672 -7.93 -6.33 -10.29
CA GLY A 672 -6.51 -6.18 -10.60
C GLY A 672 -6.19 -4.79 -11.12
N ILE A 673 -6.71 -4.45 -12.30
CA ILE A 673 -6.44 -3.21 -13.03
C ILE A 673 -7.76 -2.52 -13.39
N TYR A 674 -7.85 -1.23 -13.11
CA TYR A 674 -8.87 -0.32 -13.62
C TYR A 674 -8.21 0.69 -14.56
N ARG A 675 -8.75 0.85 -15.77
CA ARG A 675 -8.32 1.83 -16.77
C ARG A 675 -9.51 2.60 -17.36
N SER A 676 -9.50 3.92 -17.24
CA SER A 676 -10.48 4.81 -17.90
C SER A 676 -9.86 5.80 -18.89
N GLY A 677 -8.53 5.80 -19.04
CA GLY A 677 -7.81 6.61 -20.01
C GLY A 677 -6.32 6.27 -20.03
N GLY A 678 -5.55 6.88 -20.93
CA GLY A 678 -4.11 6.61 -21.08
C GLY A 678 -3.80 5.35 -21.87
N ALA A 679 -2.52 5.06 -22.15
CA ALA A 679 -2.07 3.85 -22.86
C ALA A 679 -1.62 2.76 -21.88
N LEU A 680 -2.01 1.50 -22.12
CA LEU A 680 -1.62 0.35 -21.31
C LEU A 680 -1.11 -0.81 -22.19
N SER A 681 0.12 -1.25 -21.90
CA SER A 681 0.70 -2.47 -22.46
C SER A 681 1.10 -3.43 -21.35
N VAL A 682 0.69 -4.68 -21.46
CA VAL A 682 1.00 -5.76 -20.51
C VAL A 682 1.62 -6.93 -21.29
N ALA A 683 2.85 -7.30 -20.96
CA ALA A 683 3.60 -8.29 -21.71
C ALA A 683 4.32 -9.32 -20.83
N ALA A 684 4.27 -10.59 -21.20
CA ALA A 684 5.22 -11.61 -20.74
C ALA A 684 6.35 -11.71 -21.77
N THR A 685 7.60 -11.51 -21.34
CA THR A 685 8.75 -11.32 -22.25
C THR A 685 9.97 -12.15 -21.87
N THR A 686 10.23 -12.33 -20.58
CA THR A 686 11.37 -13.12 -20.09
C THR A 686 10.97 -14.22 -19.10
N GLN A 687 9.71 -14.19 -18.64
CA GLN A 687 9.12 -15.18 -17.76
C GLN A 687 7.59 -15.14 -17.90
N THR A 688 6.91 -16.15 -17.35
CA THR A 688 5.45 -16.18 -17.28
C THR A 688 4.92 -15.02 -16.45
N GLY A 689 3.95 -14.28 -16.99
CA GLY A 689 3.23 -13.21 -16.31
C GLY A 689 1.84 -13.65 -15.81
N TYR A 690 1.32 -12.95 -14.80
CA TYR A 690 0.06 -13.23 -14.13
C TYR A 690 -0.75 -11.95 -13.88
N VAL A 691 -2.01 -11.97 -14.29
CA VAL A 691 -3.10 -11.12 -13.78
C VAL A 691 -4.15 -12.06 -13.23
N ALA A 692 -4.06 -12.43 -11.95
CA ALA A 692 -4.77 -13.61 -11.45
C ALA A 692 -5.33 -13.49 -10.04
N VAL A 693 -6.42 -14.21 -9.76
CA VAL A 693 -7.03 -14.25 -8.41
C VAL A 693 -7.47 -12.86 -7.90
N ASN A 694 -7.72 -11.92 -8.81
CA ASN A 694 -8.21 -10.60 -8.44
C ASN A 694 -9.74 -10.61 -8.37
N THR A 695 -10.30 -9.80 -7.47
CA THR A 695 -11.74 -9.84 -7.16
C THR A 695 -12.39 -8.47 -7.17
N THR A 696 -13.63 -8.42 -7.68
CA THR A 696 -14.52 -7.26 -7.57
C THR A 696 -15.97 -7.73 -7.41
N SER A 697 -16.79 -6.94 -6.72
CA SER A 697 -18.25 -7.13 -6.69
C SER A 697 -18.97 -6.58 -7.92
N THR A 698 -18.26 -5.92 -8.85
CA THR A 698 -18.82 -5.31 -10.06
C THR A 698 -18.22 -5.91 -11.33
N ASN A 699 -17.55 -5.12 -12.18
CA ASN A 699 -17.06 -5.54 -13.50
C ASN A 699 -15.53 -5.62 -13.56
N GLY A 700 -14.99 -6.54 -14.35
CA GLY A 700 -13.56 -6.66 -14.61
C GLY A 700 -12.80 -7.19 -13.39
N GLY A 701 -12.87 -8.51 -13.15
CA GLY A 701 -12.14 -9.13 -12.04
C GLY A 701 -10.64 -8.92 -12.17
N GLY A 702 -10.09 -9.25 -13.34
CA GLY A 702 -8.71 -8.97 -13.70
C GLY A 702 -8.52 -7.53 -14.16
N ILE A 703 -9.11 -7.17 -15.30
CA ILE A 703 -8.95 -5.87 -15.98
C ILE A 703 -10.33 -5.27 -16.30
N TYR A 704 -10.50 -4.00 -15.95
CA TYR A 704 -11.63 -3.17 -16.38
C TYR A 704 -11.09 -2.03 -17.25
N ASP A 705 -11.57 -1.91 -18.49
CA ASP A 705 -11.11 -0.90 -19.46
C ASP A 705 -12.29 -0.15 -20.12
N THR A 706 -12.30 1.17 -19.98
CA THR A 706 -13.25 2.06 -20.67
C THR A 706 -12.54 3.25 -21.31
N SER A 707 -11.26 3.08 -21.66
CA SER A 707 -10.43 4.17 -22.16
C SER A 707 -10.69 4.56 -23.61
N GLY A 708 -11.20 3.63 -24.43
CA GLY A 708 -11.28 3.77 -25.88
C GLY A 708 -9.92 3.77 -26.59
N ALA A 709 -8.83 3.52 -25.85
CA ALA A 709 -7.50 3.34 -26.39
C ALA A 709 -7.13 1.85 -26.40
N PRO A 710 -6.21 1.39 -27.26
CA PRO A 710 -5.82 -0.02 -27.31
C PRO A 710 -5.36 -0.54 -25.94
N LEU A 711 -5.83 -1.72 -25.56
CA LEU A 711 -5.31 -2.55 -24.48
C LEU A 711 -4.44 -3.63 -25.11
N VAL A 712 -3.11 -3.49 -24.97
CA VAL A 712 -2.15 -4.36 -25.65
C VAL A 712 -1.68 -5.46 -24.70
N LEU A 713 -1.96 -6.72 -25.03
CA LEU A 713 -1.61 -7.92 -24.27
C LEU A 713 -0.68 -8.80 -25.10
N ARG A 714 0.53 -9.10 -24.59
CA ARG A 714 1.57 -9.77 -25.38
C ARG A 714 2.22 -10.92 -24.63
N ALA A 715 2.45 -12.02 -25.32
CA ALA A 715 3.24 -13.14 -24.83
C ALA A 715 4.35 -13.44 -25.85
N LEU A 716 5.60 -13.16 -25.47
CA LEU A 716 6.77 -13.22 -26.34
C LEU A 716 7.75 -14.29 -25.87
N GLY A 717 8.61 -14.78 -26.77
CA GLY A 717 9.74 -15.65 -26.41
C GLY A 717 9.34 -17.01 -25.83
N GLY A 718 8.12 -17.48 -26.09
CA GLY A 718 7.58 -18.74 -25.52
C GLY A 718 7.06 -18.62 -24.09
N TYR A 719 7.00 -17.41 -23.52
CA TYR A 719 6.45 -17.18 -22.19
C TYR A 719 4.96 -16.87 -22.25
N ARG A 720 4.23 -17.37 -21.24
CA ARG A 720 2.79 -17.19 -21.11
C ARG A 720 2.41 -15.90 -20.40
N LEU A 721 1.33 -15.26 -20.82
CA LEU A 721 0.61 -14.27 -20.03
C LEU A 721 -0.71 -14.88 -19.55
N ASN A 722 -0.81 -15.15 -18.25
CA ASN A 722 -1.99 -15.76 -17.65
C ASN A 722 -2.94 -14.69 -17.10
N ILE A 723 -4.17 -14.69 -17.56
CA ILE A 723 -5.28 -13.93 -16.98
C ILE A 723 -6.27 -14.94 -16.40
N ASN A 724 -6.08 -15.33 -15.14
CA ASN A 724 -6.75 -16.51 -14.62
C ASN A 724 -7.32 -16.39 -13.20
N THR A 725 -8.37 -17.15 -12.92
CA THR A 725 -8.97 -17.23 -11.57
C THR A 725 -9.46 -15.88 -11.04
N ASN A 726 -9.71 -14.91 -11.91
CA ASN A 726 -10.26 -13.63 -11.51
C ASN A 726 -11.78 -13.71 -11.37
N GLN A 727 -12.36 -12.92 -10.46
CA GLN A 727 -13.78 -12.96 -10.14
C GLN A 727 -14.42 -11.57 -10.20
N ALA A 728 -15.46 -11.44 -11.02
CA ALA A 728 -16.32 -10.27 -11.10
C ALA A 728 -17.73 -10.61 -10.62
N GLY A 729 -18.34 -9.73 -9.83
CA GLY A 729 -19.72 -9.90 -9.37
C GLY A 729 -20.77 -9.71 -10.46
N ILE A 730 -20.42 -9.04 -11.57
CA ILE A 730 -21.32 -8.77 -12.70
C ILE A 730 -20.70 -9.26 -14.00
N ASN A 731 -19.88 -8.49 -14.71
CA ASN A 731 -19.40 -8.87 -16.04
C ASN A 731 -17.87 -8.93 -16.14
N GLY A 732 -17.36 -9.77 -17.05
CA GLY A 732 -15.94 -9.82 -17.40
C GLY A 732 -15.09 -10.32 -16.25
N GLY A 733 -15.11 -11.63 -15.98
CA GLY A 733 -14.32 -12.22 -14.89
C GLY A 733 -12.83 -11.93 -15.08
N GLY A 734 -12.31 -12.14 -16.28
CA GLY A 734 -10.96 -11.73 -16.69
C GLY A 734 -10.90 -10.26 -17.11
N ILE A 735 -11.57 -9.91 -18.21
CA ILE A 735 -11.52 -8.59 -18.86
C ILE A 735 -12.95 -8.06 -19.08
N TYR A 736 -13.15 -6.78 -18.80
CA TYR A 736 -14.34 -6.03 -19.18
C TYR A 736 -13.92 -4.80 -19.99
N ALA A 737 -14.36 -4.68 -21.25
CA ALA A 737 -14.00 -3.57 -22.14
C ALA A 737 -15.22 -2.89 -22.78
N LEU A 738 -15.21 -1.54 -22.80
CA LEU A 738 -16.24 -0.70 -23.43
C LEU A 738 -15.64 0.42 -24.29
N SER A 739 -16.51 1.24 -24.89
CA SER A 739 -16.19 2.57 -25.45
C SER A 739 -15.17 2.51 -26.58
N ASP A 740 -15.41 1.63 -27.56
CA ASP A 740 -14.52 1.41 -28.71
C ASP A 740 -13.09 0.93 -28.35
N THR A 741 -12.88 0.45 -27.11
CA THR A 741 -11.59 -0.14 -26.70
C THR A 741 -11.24 -1.31 -27.61
N PHE A 742 -10.00 -1.33 -28.08
CA PHE A 742 -9.45 -2.44 -28.87
C PHE A 742 -8.55 -3.31 -27.98
N VAL A 743 -9.00 -4.53 -27.67
CA VAL A 743 -8.21 -5.55 -26.98
C VAL A 743 -7.34 -6.25 -28.02
N ASP A 744 -6.05 -5.91 -28.04
CA ASP A 744 -5.05 -6.45 -28.96
C ASP A 744 -4.22 -7.50 -28.22
N ALA A 745 -4.56 -8.78 -28.38
CA ALA A 745 -4.00 -9.88 -27.62
C ALA A 745 -3.30 -10.91 -28.52
N TRP A 746 -1.99 -11.10 -28.33
CA TRP A 746 -1.24 -12.01 -29.19
C TRP A 746 -0.12 -12.81 -28.52
N GLY A 747 0.17 -13.97 -29.11
CA GLY A 747 1.04 -15.00 -28.57
C GLY A 747 0.34 -15.90 -27.55
N TRP A 748 1.10 -16.52 -26.65
CA TRP A 748 0.57 -17.46 -25.63
C TRP A 748 -0.20 -16.79 -24.47
N ILE A 749 -1.34 -16.19 -24.79
CA ILE A 749 -2.26 -15.58 -23.82
C ILE A 749 -3.22 -16.65 -23.30
N GLN A 750 -3.16 -16.96 -22.00
CA GLN A 750 -4.04 -17.95 -21.37
C GLN A 750 -5.08 -17.26 -20.48
N MET A 751 -6.37 -17.35 -20.84
CA MET A 751 -7.49 -16.84 -20.04
C MET A 751 -8.29 -18.00 -19.44
N THR A 752 -8.10 -18.27 -18.14
CA THR A 752 -8.63 -19.53 -17.56
C THR A 752 -9.25 -19.39 -16.18
N SER A 753 -10.25 -20.21 -15.87
CA SER A 753 -10.87 -20.25 -14.53
C SER A 753 -11.43 -18.92 -14.04
N ASN A 754 -11.70 -17.96 -14.92
CA ASN A 754 -12.30 -16.68 -14.53
C ASN A 754 -13.81 -16.84 -14.36
N VAL A 755 -14.39 -16.06 -13.44
CA VAL A 755 -15.81 -16.15 -13.08
C VAL A 755 -16.45 -14.77 -13.15
N ALA A 756 -17.54 -14.66 -13.91
CA ALA A 756 -18.43 -13.51 -13.92
C ALA A 756 -19.78 -13.91 -13.32
N GLY A 757 -20.34 -13.04 -12.47
CA GLY A 757 -21.68 -13.25 -11.91
C GLY A 757 -22.76 -13.35 -13.01
N SER A 758 -22.69 -12.46 -13.99
CA SER A 758 -23.62 -12.35 -15.11
C SER A 758 -22.98 -12.84 -16.41
N ASN A 759 -22.22 -12.00 -17.13
CA ASN A 759 -21.80 -12.30 -18.50
C ASN A 759 -20.28 -12.24 -18.71
N GLY A 760 -19.78 -13.03 -19.67
CA GLY A 760 -18.38 -12.97 -20.11
C GLY A 760 -17.43 -13.49 -19.04
N GLY A 761 -17.39 -14.80 -18.84
CA GLY A 761 -16.54 -15.41 -17.80
C GLY A 761 -15.06 -15.01 -17.96
N ALA A 762 -14.53 -15.07 -19.18
CA ALA A 762 -13.21 -14.52 -19.50
C ALA A 762 -13.30 -13.06 -19.92
N VAL A 763 -14.11 -12.74 -20.94
CA VAL A 763 -14.11 -11.42 -21.59
C VAL A 763 -15.54 -10.93 -21.78
N TYR A 764 -15.79 -9.67 -21.44
CA TYR A 764 -16.98 -8.91 -21.82
C TYR A 764 -16.59 -7.75 -22.73
N LEU A 765 -17.28 -7.60 -23.85
CA LEU A 765 -17.14 -6.50 -24.80
C LEU A 765 -18.50 -5.81 -24.99
N GLY A 766 -18.50 -4.48 -24.90
CA GLY A 766 -19.70 -3.68 -25.12
C GLY A 766 -19.41 -2.35 -25.81
N SER A 767 -20.45 -1.68 -26.30
CA SER A 767 -20.37 -0.27 -26.78
C SER A 767 -19.25 -0.04 -27.79
N GLY A 768 -19.22 -0.83 -28.86
CA GLY A 768 -18.26 -0.71 -29.97
C GLY A 768 -16.89 -1.33 -29.73
N ALA A 769 -16.58 -1.80 -28.52
CA ALA A 769 -15.31 -2.45 -28.20
C ALA A 769 -15.02 -3.64 -29.12
N THR A 770 -13.75 -3.91 -29.38
CA THR A 770 -13.27 -4.97 -30.27
C THR A 770 -12.22 -5.82 -29.57
N ALA A 771 -12.07 -7.07 -30.00
CA ALA A 771 -10.99 -7.93 -29.54
C ALA A 771 -10.38 -8.72 -30.70
N TRP A 772 -9.06 -8.85 -30.70
CA TRP A 772 -8.32 -9.69 -31.62
C TRP A 772 -7.38 -10.59 -30.82
N PHE A 773 -7.53 -11.90 -31.04
CA PHE A 773 -6.69 -12.96 -30.50
C PHE A 773 -5.88 -13.59 -31.63
N ASP A 774 -4.55 -13.48 -31.57
CA ASP A 774 -3.62 -13.91 -32.64
C ASP A 774 -2.46 -14.77 -32.08
N ASP A 775 -2.08 -15.85 -32.79
CA ASP A 775 -0.93 -16.72 -32.46
C ASP A 775 0.44 -16.19 -32.93
N TYR A 776 0.43 -15.11 -33.72
CA TYR A 776 1.58 -14.32 -34.19
C TYR A 776 2.73 -15.15 -34.78
N LEU A 777 2.47 -15.96 -35.81
CA LEU A 777 3.47 -16.80 -36.50
C LEU A 777 4.34 -17.68 -35.56
N THR A 778 3.92 -17.89 -34.32
CA THR A 778 4.61 -18.74 -33.34
C THR A 778 3.81 -20.03 -33.13
N SER A 779 4.46 -21.07 -32.59
CA SER A 779 3.76 -22.29 -32.19
C SER A 779 2.91 -22.13 -30.92
N SER A 780 2.65 -20.89 -30.47
CA SER A 780 1.97 -20.59 -29.20
C SER A 780 0.78 -19.68 -29.46
N ALA A 781 -0.42 -20.14 -29.12
CA ALA A 781 -1.66 -19.48 -29.50
C ALA A 781 -2.46 -18.98 -28.28
N PRO A 782 -3.43 -18.08 -28.47
CA PRO A 782 -4.37 -17.68 -27.43
C PRO A 782 -5.29 -18.83 -27.01
N GLU A 783 -5.58 -18.89 -25.71
CA GLU A 783 -6.23 -20.03 -25.08
C GLU A 783 -7.25 -19.57 -24.04
N ILE A 784 -8.55 -19.84 -24.27
CA ILE A 784 -9.65 -19.37 -23.42
C ILE A 784 -10.48 -20.56 -22.94
N TRP A 785 -10.32 -21.01 -21.70
CA TRP A 785 -11.03 -22.19 -21.21
C TRP A 785 -11.31 -22.22 -19.71
N VAL A 786 -12.28 -23.06 -19.30
CA VAL A 786 -12.70 -23.22 -17.90
C VAL A 786 -13.24 -21.92 -17.30
N ASN A 787 -13.69 -20.96 -18.12
CA ASN A 787 -14.31 -19.73 -17.63
C ASN A 787 -15.82 -19.93 -17.42
N THR A 788 -16.41 -19.18 -16.48
CA THR A 788 -17.81 -19.37 -16.09
C THR A 788 -18.58 -18.04 -16.02
N ALA A 789 -19.73 -17.99 -16.69
CA ALA A 789 -20.79 -17.01 -16.49
C ALA A 789 -21.90 -17.67 -15.65
N THR A 790 -22.14 -17.16 -14.44
CA THR A 790 -22.98 -17.91 -13.48
C THR A 790 -24.48 -17.73 -13.66
N SER A 791 -24.93 -16.54 -14.07
CA SER A 791 -26.36 -16.22 -14.24
C SER A 791 -26.70 -15.64 -15.61
N GLY A 792 -25.74 -15.61 -16.55
CA GLY A 792 -25.88 -14.98 -17.85
C GLY A 792 -25.11 -15.72 -18.93
N ASN A 793 -24.75 -15.00 -19.99
CA ASN A 793 -24.32 -15.55 -21.26
C ASN A 793 -22.80 -15.42 -21.45
N GLY A 794 -22.25 -16.14 -22.43
CA GLY A 794 -20.85 -16.01 -22.81
C GLY A 794 -19.92 -16.58 -21.75
N GLY A 795 -19.92 -17.90 -21.59
CA GLY A 795 -19.07 -18.56 -20.58
C GLY A 795 -17.59 -18.22 -20.75
N GLY A 796 -17.12 -18.11 -22.00
CA GLY A 796 -15.83 -17.54 -22.36
C GLY A 796 -15.97 -16.04 -22.66
N ILE A 797 -16.59 -15.71 -23.78
CA ILE A 797 -16.71 -14.34 -24.29
C ILE A 797 -18.17 -13.94 -24.42
N TYR A 798 -18.49 -12.73 -23.97
CA TYR A 798 -19.75 -12.05 -24.25
C TYR A 798 -19.47 -10.77 -25.03
N ALA A 799 -20.14 -10.57 -26.17
CA ALA A 799 -20.04 -9.37 -26.97
C ALA A 799 -21.43 -8.80 -27.29
N GLU A 800 -21.64 -7.53 -26.96
CA GLU A 800 -22.89 -6.80 -27.21
C GLU A 800 -22.59 -5.47 -27.91
N ASN A 801 -23.18 -5.23 -29.08
CA ASN A 801 -22.85 -4.08 -29.92
C ASN A 801 -21.33 -3.91 -30.13
N SER A 802 -20.60 -5.03 -30.20
CA SER A 802 -19.17 -5.06 -30.48
C SER A 802 -18.96 -4.99 -31.98
N THR A 803 -18.04 -4.16 -32.42
CA THR A 803 -17.75 -4.03 -33.86
C THR A 803 -17.16 -5.33 -34.42
N ARG A 804 -16.37 -6.06 -33.62
CA ARG A 804 -15.72 -7.31 -34.02
C ARG A 804 -15.05 -8.04 -32.86
N VAL A 805 -15.25 -9.35 -32.81
CA VAL A 805 -14.36 -10.32 -32.16
C VAL A 805 -13.65 -11.13 -33.24
N GLU A 806 -12.32 -11.19 -33.20
CA GLU A 806 -11.50 -11.85 -34.21
C GLU A 806 -10.56 -12.86 -33.56
N PHE A 807 -10.54 -14.07 -34.12
CA PHE A 807 -9.57 -15.10 -33.79
C PHE A 807 -8.80 -15.49 -35.04
N ASP A 808 -7.48 -15.49 -34.93
CA ASP A 808 -6.54 -16.00 -35.92
C ASP A 808 -5.63 -16.99 -35.20
N GLY A 809 -5.99 -18.26 -35.28
CA GLY A 809 -5.41 -19.29 -34.43
C GLY A 809 -6.00 -19.34 -33.01
N GLY A 810 -5.62 -20.39 -32.28
CA GLY A 810 -5.94 -20.54 -30.86
C GLY A 810 -7.16 -21.41 -30.56
N GLN A 811 -7.60 -21.35 -29.30
CA GLN A 811 -8.58 -22.27 -28.75
C GLN A 811 -9.56 -21.61 -27.78
N VAL A 812 -10.86 -21.89 -27.98
CA VAL A 812 -11.94 -21.52 -27.05
C VAL A 812 -12.56 -22.79 -26.48
N GLY A 813 -12.15 -23.13 -25.25
CA GLY A 813 -12.54 -24.33 -24.49
C GLY A 813 -11.36 -25.27 -24.21
N PHE A 814 -11.58 -26.32 -23.42
CA PHE A 814 -10.64 -27.21 -22.70
C PHE A 814 -9.11 -26.91 -22.72
N ASN A 815 -8.45 -26.77 -21.57
CA ASN A 815 -7.81 -27.95 -20.96
C ASN A 815 -8.03 -28.01 -19.44
N GLY A 816 -8.81 -29.00 -19.00
CA GLY A 816 -9.43 -29.10 -17.66
C GLY A 816 -10.97 -28.98 -17.67
N GLY A 817 -11.56 -28.57 -18.81
CA GLY A 817 -12.99 -28.40 -19.06
C GLY A 817 -13.27 -27.23 -20.02
N GLY A 818 -14.40 -27.20 -20.74
CA GLY A 818 -14.76 -26.05 -21.57
C GLY A 818 -15.24 -24.84 -20.77
N ASN A 819 -15.53 -23.75 -21.47
CA ASN A 819 -16.19 -22.59 -20.87
C ASN A 819 -17.67 -22.89 -20.63
N ARG A 820 -18.28 -22.19 -19.67
CA ARG A 820 -19.63 -22.51 -19.17
C ARG A 820 -20.49 -21.28 -18.95
N ALA A 821 -21.61 -21.19 -19.66
CA ALA A 821 -22.75 -20.34 -19.26
C ALA A 821 -23.72 -21.25 -18.52
N LEU A 822 -23.90 -21.07 -17.20
CA LEU A 822 -24.60 -22.07 -16.39
C LEU A 822 -26.12 -22.12 -16.64
N VAL A 823 -26.72 -20.99 -16.99
CA VAL A 823 -28.18 -20.81 -17.16
C VAL A 823 -28.52 -19.96 -18.38
N GLY A 824 -27.52 -19.65 -19.21
CA GLY A 824 -27.69 -18.76 -20.35
C GLY A 824 -26.99 -19.32 -21.58
N ASP A 825 -26.89 -18.47 -22.59
CA ASP A 825 -26.47 -18.82 -23.93
C ASP A 825 -24.98 -18.65 -24.15
N GLY A 826 -24.44 -19.27 -25.21
CA GLY A 826 -23.08 -19.04 -25.66
C GLY A 826 -22.05 -19.58 -24.67
N GLY A 827 -21.99 -20.90 -24.52
CA GLY A 827 -21.05 -21.53 -23.58
C GLY A 827 -19.62 -21.11 -23.81
N GLY A 828 -19.20 -21.03 -25.07
CA GLY A 828 -17.94 -20.44 -25.51
C GLY A 828 -18.07 -18.94 -25.75
N ILE A 829 -18.86 -18.56 -26.75
CA ILE A 829 -19.00 -17.18 -27.24
C ILE A 829 -20.49 -16.82 -27.36
N TYR A 830 -20.87 -15.64 -26.88
CA TYR A 830 -22.19 -15.04 -27.08
C TYR A 830 -22.05 -13.71 -27.83
N LEU A 831 -22.89 -13.50 -28.85
CA LEU A 831 -22.93 -12.31 -29.70
C LEU A 831 -24.35 -11.72 -29.74
N ASP A 832 -24.46 -10.44 -29.43
CA ASP A 832 -25.68 -9.65 -29.63
C ASP A 832 -25.34 -8.39 -30.45
N ASN A 833 -25.95 -8.25 -31.61
CA ASN A 833 -25.66 -7.19 -32.60
C ASN A 833 -24.14 -7.01 -32.82
N SER A 834 -23.41 -8.13 -32.96
CA SER A 834 -21.94 -8.15 -33.00
C SER A 834 -21.41 -9.08 -34.08
N ASP A 835 -20.19 -8.81 -34.55
CA ASP A 835 -19.52 -9.60 -35.58
C ASP A 835 -18.44 -10.52 -34.99
N LEU A 836 -18.40 -11.77 -35.43
CA LEU A 836 -17.33 -12.73 -35.11
C LEU A 836 -16.64 -13.19 -36.40
N LEU A 837 -15.31 -13.09 -36.42
CA LEU A 837 -14.45 -13.64 -37.45
C LEU A 837 -13.53 -14.72 -36.84
N VAL A 838 -13.53 -15.90 -37.43
CA VAL A 838 -12.74 -17.05 -36.96
C VAL A 838 -11.91 -17.61 -38.11
N ASP A 839 -10.61 -17.65 -37.90
CA ASP A 839 -9.61 -18.28 -38.76
C ASP A 839 -8.78 -19.28 -37.93
N ASN A 840 -8.58 -20.49 -38.47
CA ASN A 840 -7.73 -21.55 -37.91
C ASN A 840 -7.87 -21.81 -36.39
N THR A 841 -9.10 -21.75 -35.87
CA THR A 841 -9.38 -21.78 -34.42
C THR A 841 -10.20 -23.01 -34.03
N ILE A 842 -9.95 -23.54 -32.82
CA ILE A 842 -10.69 -24.66 -32.27
C ILE A 842 -11.68 -24.19 -31.19
N ILE A 843 -12.98 -24.42 -31.39
CA ILE A 843 -14.05 -24.12 -30.41
C ILE A 843 -14.62 -25.42 -29.85
N VAL A 844 -14.37 -25.70 -28.58
CA VAL A 844 -14.40 -27.09 -28.12
C VAL A 844 -14.80 -27.33 -26.67
N GLY A 845 -15.75 -28.25 -26.48
CA GLY A 845 -16.14 -28.72 -25.14
C GLY A 845 -16.90 -27.69 -24.29
N ASN A 846 -17.36 -26.59 -24.88
CA ASN A 846 -18.06 -25.52 -24.18
C ASN A 846 -19.52 -25.90 -23.87
N GLN A 847 -20.09 -25.30 -22.81
CA GLN A 847 -21.39 -25.69 -22.27
C GLN A 847 -22.29 -24.47 -22.05
N ALA A 848 -23.47 -24.48 -22.67
CA ALA A 848 -24.54 -23.51 -22.44
C ALA A 848 -25.67 -24.16 -21.64
N GLY A 849 -26.24 -23.38 -20.72
CA GLY A 849 -27.39 -23.76 -19.91
C GLY A 849 -28.70 -23.73 -20.68
N ASP A 850 -28.75 -22.88 -21.73
CA ASP A 850 -29.87 -22.73 -22.65
C ASP A 850 -29.40 -23.04 -24.08
N ASP A 851 -28.98 -22.04 -24.87
CA ASP A 851 -28.68 -22.18 -26.29
C ASP A 851 -27.20 -21.90 -26.67
N GLY A 852 -26.73 -22.47 -27.78
CA GLY A 852 -25.42 -22.13 -28.35
C GLY A 852 -24.24 -22.61 -27.52
N GLY A 853 -24.01 -23.93 -27.46
CA GLY A 853 -22.95 -24.52 -26.63
C GLY A 853 -21.57 -23.96 -26.95
N GLY A 854 -21.22 -23.90 -28.25
CA GLY A 854 -20.01 -23.25 -28.75
C GLY A 854 -20.22 -21.75 -28.93
N ILE A 855 -21.11 -21.37 -29.85
CA ILE A 855 -21.44 -19.97 -30.19
C ILE A 855 -22.95 -19.75 -30.14
N ALA A 856 -23.40 -18.63 -29.58
CA ALA A 856 -24.75 -18.10 -29.74
C ALA A 856 -24.69 -16.72 -30.40
N ALA A 857 -25.43 -16.54 -31.50
CA ALA A 857 -25.51 -15.30 -32.25
C ALA A 857 -26.97 -14.86 -32.37
N VAL A 858 -27.31 -13.71 -31.79
CA VAL A 858 -28.68 -13.21 -31.74
C VAL A 858 -28.83 -11.84 -32.37
N ASN A 859 -30.07 -11.44 -32.68
CA ASN A 859 -30.40 -10.20 -33.35
C ASN A 859 -29.59 -10.07 -34.66
N THR A 860 -29.03 -8.89 -34.96
CA THR A 860 -28.34 -8.64 -36.23
C THR A 860 -26.88 -9.12 -36.27
N SER A 861 -26.50 -10.06 -35.40
CA SER A 861 -25.13 -10.57 -35.31
C SER A 861 -24.67 -11.35 -36.55
N SER A 862 -23.36 -11.34 -36.83
CA SER A 862 -22.77 -12.11 -37.92
C SER A 862 -21.64 -13.03 -37.43
N VAL A 863 -21.59 -14.23 -38.01
CA VAL A 863 -20.51 -15.20 -37.76
C VAL A 863 -19.88 -15.58 -39.09
N THR A 864 -18.61 -15.25 -39.26
CA THR A 864 -17.80 -15.63 -40.42
C THR A 864 -16.71 -16.59 -39.98
N ILE A 865 -16.72 -17.79 -40.55
CA ILE A 865 -15.67 -18.79 -40.35
C ILE A 865 -15.07 -19.09 -41.71
N ALA A 866 -13.83 -18.66 -41.93
CA ALA A 866 -13.18 -18.74 -43.23
C ALA A 866 -11.68 -18.99 -43.03
N PRO A 867 -11.27 -20.25 -42.79
CA PRO A 867 -9.88 -20.54 -42.50
C PRO A 867 -8.96 -20.24 -43.69
N THR A 868 -7.83 -19.59 -43.41
CA THR A 868 -6.76 -19.32 -44.36
C THR A 868 -5.86 -20.54 -44.50
N MET A 869 -5.86 -21.12 -45.71
CA MET A 869 -5.12 -22.33 -46.03
C MET A 869 -3.78 -22.01 -46.73
N GLY A 870 -2.72 -22.78 -46.46
CA GLY A 870 -1.44 -22.67 -47.16
C GLY A 870 -0.21 -23.07 -46.35
N LEU A 871 0.98 -22.98 -46.95
CA LEU A 871 2.25 -23.19 -46.25
C LEU A 871 2.52 -22.03 -45.28
N LEU A 872 2.97 -22.34 -44.06
CA LEU A 872 3.53 -21.38 -43.11
C LEU A 872 4.64 -20.56 -43.79
N ARG A 873 4.37 -19.30 -44.16
CA ARG A 873 5.43 -18.40 -44.63
C ARG A 873 6.11 -17.80 -43.41
N GLY A 874 7.45 -17.94 -43.36
CA GLY A 874 8.26 -17.26 -42.35
C GLY A 874 8.13 -15.74 -42.43
N PRO A 875 8.52 -15.02 -41.35
CA PRO A 875 8.23 -13.61 -41.17
C PRO A 875 8.92 -12.74 -42.23
N ALA A 876 8.17 -11.78 -42.79
CA ALA A 876 8.77 -10.57 -43.33
C ALA A 876 9.07 -9.64 -42.14
N GLU A 877 10.27 -9.76 -41.56
CA GLU A 877 10.73 -8.80 -40.55
C GLU A 877 10.89 -7.41 -41.18
N GLY A 878 10.08 -6.46 -40.73
CA GLY A 878 10.13 -5.07 -41.19
C GLY A 878 9.33 -4.13 -40.31
N SER A 879 9.96 -3.64 -39.24
CA SER A 879 9.76 -2.35 -38.55
C SER A 879 8.33 -1.94 -38.14
N GLY A 880 8.08 -2.00 -36.83
CA GLY A 880 7.51 -0.90 -36.02
C GLY A 880 6.06 -0.47 -36.28
N ASP A 881 5.24 -0.62 -35.25
CA ASP A 881 4.04 0.20 -34.97
C ASP A 881 3.20 0.61 -36.21
N GLU A 882 2.60 -0.33 -36.92
CA GLU A 882 1.36 -0.06 -37.66
C GLU A 882 0.46 -1.29 -37.74
N VAL A 883 -0.64 -1.17 -37.01
CA VAL A 883 -1.83 -2.02 -36.98
C VAL A 883 -2.44 -2.11 -38.38
N ARG A 884 -2.36 -3.31 -39.00
CA ARG A 884 -3.40 -4.01 -39.79
C ARG A 884 -2.75 -5.11 -40.66
N SER A 885 -2.94 -6.36 -40.20
CA SER A 885 -2.57 -7.64 -40.81
C SER A 885 -1.07 -8.00 -40.83
N PRO A 886 -0.55 -8.64 -39.76
CA PRO A 886 0.30 -9.80 -39.97
C PRO A 886 -0.51 -10.83 -40.78
N GLN A 887 0.14 -11.59 -41.67
CA GLN A 887 -0.54 -12.60 -42.48
C GLN A 887 -1.07 -13.70 -41.57
N ALA A 888 -2.36 -14.07 -41.70
CA ALA A 888 -2.93 -15.20 -40.98
C ALA A 888 -1.99 -16.41 -41.06
N THR A 889 -1.74 -17.04 -39.91
CA THR A 889 -0.89 -18.21 -39.83
C THR A 889 -1.57 -19.31 -40.65
N ALA A 890 -1.11 -19.50 -41.88
CA ALA A 890 -1.76 -20.41 -42.82
C ALA A 890 -1.73 -21.83 -42.25
N CYS A 891 -2.90 -22.47 -42.19
CA CYS A 891 -3.00 -23.86 -41.78
C CYS A 891 -2.77 -24.79 -42.97
N ASP A 892 -2.00 -25.86 -42.74
CA ASP A 892 -1.83 -26.98 -43.66
C ASP A 892 -2.54 -28.22 -43.13
N PRO A 893 -3.72 -28.59 -43.66
CA PRO A 893 -4.45 -29.80 -43.26
C PRO A 893 -3.61 -31.08 -43.34
N ASN A 894 -2.67 -31.16 -44.29
CA ASN A 894 -1.85 -32.36 -44.51
C ASN A 894 -0.76 -32.52 -43.42
N ALA A 895 -0.49 -31.46 -42.68
CA ALA A 895 0.41 -31.47 -41.53
C ALA A 895 -0.32 -31.82 -40.23
N LEU A 896 -1.66 -31.87 -40.23
CA LEU A 896 -2.46 -32.20 -39.06
C LEU A 896 -2.54 -33.71 -38.84
N ALA A 897 -2.88 -34.12 -37.60
CA ALA A 897 -3.17 -35.51 -37.31
C ALA A 897 -4.44 -35.98 -38.05
N ALA A 898 -4.57 -37.28 -38.31
CA ALA A 898 -5.77 -37.80 -38.95
C ALA A 898 -7.05 -37.35 -38.22
N ASN A 899 -8.04 -36.90 -39.01
CA ASN A 899 -9.34 -36.42 -38.56
C ASN A 899 -9.30 -35.15 -37.68
N THR A 900 -8.24 -34.36 -37.77
CA THR A 900 -8.20 -33.00 -37.24
C THR A 900 -8.25 -31.99 -38.37
N TYR A 901 -8.88 -30.85 -38.11
CA TYR A 901 -9.12 -29.82 -39.12
C TYR A 901 -8.62 -28.48 -38.63
N CYS A 902 -8.31 -27.58 -39.58
CA CYS A 902 -7.81 -26.24 -39.25
C CYS A 902 -8.78 -25.46 -38.35
N THR A 903 -10.09 -25.58 -38.61
CA THR A 903 -11.14 -25.01 -37.76
C THR A 903 -12.14 -26.10 -37.35
N GLU A 904 -12.34 -26.24 -36.05
CA GLU A 904 -13.25 -27.24 -35.46
C GLU A 904 -14.26 -26.58 -34.52
N VAL A 905 -15.51 -27.00 -34.62
CA VAL A 905 -16.54 -26.81 -33.59
C VAL A 905 -16.88 -28.18 -33.05
N ARG A 906 -16.28 -28.55 -31.91
CA ARG A 906 -16.27 -29.94 -31.44
C ARG A 906 -16.75 -30.13 -30.01
N GLY A 907 -17.56 -31.14 -29.76
CA GLY A 907 -17.90 -31.56 -28.39
C GLY A 907 -18.60 -30.50 -27.53
N ASN A 908 -19.14 -29.44 -28.13
CA ASN A 908 -19.86 -28.39 -27.41
C ASN A 908 -21.28 -28.87 -27.09
N SER A 909 -21.86 -28.37 -26.01
CA SER A 909 -23.20 -28.80 -25.56
C SER A 909 -24.09 -27.64 -25.15
N ALA A 910 -25.34 -27.65 -25.61
CA ALA A 910 -26.44 -26.79 -25.16
C ALA A 910 -27.56 -27.63 -24.54
N ALA A 911 -28.34 -27.06 -23.63
CA ALA A 911 -29.47 -27.79 -23.05
C ALA A 911 -30.67 -27.84 -23.99
N ASP A 912 -30.89 -26.77 -24.78
CA ASP A 912 -32.02 -26.67 -25.71
C ASP A 912 -31.56 -26.65 -27.17
N LEU A 913 -31.07 -25.52 -27.69
CA LEU A 913 -30.80 -25.35 -29.12
C LEU A 913 -29.32 -25.08 -29.43
N GLY A 914 -28.85 -25.56 -30.59
CA GLY A 914 -27.55 -25.13 -31.13
C GLY A 914 -26.35 -25.63 -30.32
N GLY A 915 -26.08 -26.94 -30.34
CA GLY A 915 -24.96 -27.50 -29.56
C GLY A 915 -23.61 -26.93 -30.00
N GLY A 916 -23.40 -26.83 -31.31
CA GLY A 916 -22.28 -26.12 -31.93
C GLY A 916 -22.53 -24.62 -32.00
N ILE A 917 -23.43 -24.20 -32.90
CA ILE A 917 -23.79 -22.78 -33.09
C ILE A 917 -25.31 -22.59 -33.11
N PHE A 918 -25.78 -21.57 -32.40
CA PHE A 918 -27.15 -21.08 -32.40
C PHE A 918 -27.24 -19.72 -33.08
N PHE A 919 -28.16 -19.57 -34.05
CA PHE A 919 -28.47 -18.30 -34.73
C PHE A 919 -29.93 -17.90 -34.50
N GLN A 920 -30.15 -16.66 -34.06
CA GLN A 920 -31.48 -16.08 -33.85
C GLN A 920 -31.61 -14.67 -34.45
N GLY A 921 -32.80 -14.29 -34.93
CA GLY A 921 -33.24 -12.88 -34.99
C GLY A 921 -32.61 -12.00 -36.08
N GLU A 922 -32.63 -12.46 -37.33
CA GLU A 922 -31.95 -11.85 -38.49
C GLU A 922 -30.43 -12.01 -38.53
N SER A 923 -29.86 -12.84 -37.63
CA SER A 923 -28.42 -13.12 -37.64
C SER A 923 -27.98 -13.89 -38.88
N THR A 924 -26.69 -13.75 -39.20
CA THR A 924 -26.11 -14.31 -40.43
C THR A 924 -24.87 -15.18 -40.17
N GLY A 925 -24.72 -16.23 -40.98
CA GLY A 925 -23.56 -17.13 -40.94
C GLY A 925 -22.94 -17.35 -42.31
N SER A 926 -21.62 -17.20 -42.41
CA SER A 926 -20.83 -17.59 -43.59
C SER A 926 -19.72 -18.53 -43.14
N ILE A 927 -19.97 -19.84 -43.25
CA ILE A 927 -19.11 -20.88 -42.68
C ILE A 927 -18.53 -21.71 -43.81
N ALA A 928 -17.20 -21.74 -43.89
CA ALA A 928 -16.48 -22.53 -44.87
C ALA A 928 -15.42 -23.42 -44.19
N ARG A 929 -15.12 -24.58 -44.78
CA ARG A 929 -14.00 -25.46 -44.39
C ARG A 929 -13.93 -25.73 -42.88
N THR A 930 -15.08 -26.00 -42.28
CA THR A 930 -15.20 -26.19 -40.84
C THR A 930 -15.70 -27.60 -40.54
N ALA A 931 -15.17 -28.20 -39.47
CA ALA A 931 -15.66 -29.49 -38.98
C ALA A 931 -16.51 -29.34 -37.72
N PHE A 932 -17.78 -29.74 -37.80
CA PHE A 932 -18.72 -29.83 -36.68
C PHE A 932 -18.79 -31.26 -36.17
N ILE A 933 -18.15 -31.54 -35.03
CA ILE A 933 -17.94 -32.91 -34.56
C ILE A 933 -18.51 -33.11 -33.16
N ALA A 934 -19.35 -34.12 -32.97
CA ALA A 934 -19.77 -34.58 -31.63
C ALA A 934 -20.40 -33.50 -30.71
N ASN A 935 -21.02 -32.46 -31.28
CA ASN A 935 -21.76 -31.46 -30.51
C ASN A 935 -23.12 -32.02 -30.08
N THR A 936 -23.67 -31.51 -28.97
CA THR A 936 -24.90 -32.03 -28.35
C THR A 936 -25.91 -30.93 -28.05
N ALA A 937 -27.18 -31.13 -28.39
CA ALA A 937 -28.30 -30.26 -27.96
C ALA A 937 -29.64 -31.01 -28.01
N ALA A 938 -30.73 -30.41 -27.55
CA ALA A 938 -32.05 -30.97 -27.78
C ALA A 938 -32.42 -30.91 -29.27
N THR A 939 -32.16 -29.78 -29.92
CA THR A 939 -32.38 -29.53 -31.35
C THR A 939 -31.21 -28.74 -31.95
N GLY A 940 -30.91 -28.93 -33.24
CA GLY A 940 -29.81 -28.23 -33.92
C GLY A 940 -28.45 -28.55 -33.30
N SER A 941 -28.13 -29.83 -33.09
CA SER A 941 -26.93 -30.20 -32.32
C SER A 941 -25.62 -29.67 -32.91
N ALA A 942 -25.52 -29.54 -34.23
CA ALA A 942 -24.42 -28.82 -34.88
C ALA A 942 -24.77 -27.35 -35.13
N LEU A 943 -25.91 -27.10 -35.79
CA LEU A 943 -26.37 -25.77 -36.17
C LEU A 943 -27.88 -25.64 -35.94
N GLU A 944 -28.29 -24.57 -35.26
CA GLU A 944 -29.68 -24.13 -35.15
C GLU A 944 -29.84 -22.76 -35.83
N LEU A 945 -30.83 -22.65 -36.71
CA LEU A 945 -31.21 -21.39 -37.36
C LEU A 945 -32.66 -21.04 -37.01
N TYR A 946 -32.84 -19.89 -36.38
CA TYR A 946 -34.11 -19.36 -35.93
C TYR A 946 -34.33 -17.94 -36.44
N ASP A 947 -35.11 -17.79 -37.49
CA ASP A 947 -35.23 -16.55 -38.27
C ASP A 947 -33.87 -15.99 -38.72
N ALA A 948 -32.99 -16.86 -39.22
CA ALA A 948 -31.58 -16.56 -39.52
C ALA A 948 -31.14 -17.07 -40.91
N THR A 949 -30.07 -16.47 -41.46
CA THR A 949 -29.52 -16.85 -42.78
C THR A 949 -28.11 -17.41 -42.65
N VAL A 950 -27.88 -18.67 -43.02
CA VAL A 950 -26.54 -19.28 -42.93
C VAL A 950 -26.17 -19.96 -44.24
N SER A 951 -24.93 -19.77 -44.68
CA SER A 951 -24.29 -20.58 -45.70
C SER A 951 -23.21 -21.47 -45.09
N LEU A 952 -23.21 -22.75 -45.49
CA LEU A 952 -22.24 -23.76 -45.10
C LEU A 952 -21.57 -24.32 -46.35
N GLN A 953 -20.25 -24.22 -46.42
CA GLN A 953 -19.49 -24.59 -47.62
C GLN A 953 -18.28 -25.47 -47.28
N ASN A 954 -17.99 -26.50 -48.10
CA ASN A 954 -16.80 -27.35 -47.94
C ASN A 954 -16.61 -27.88 -46.51
N SER A 955 -17.70 -28.23 -45.82
CA SER A 955 -17.68 -28.49 -44.38
C SER A 955 -18.16 -29.89 -44.02
N MET A 956 -17.60 -30.41 -42.92
CA MET A 956 -17.92 -31.74 -42.39
C MET A 956 -18.83 -31.59 -41.17
N VAL A 957 -19.94 -32.34 -41.12
CA VAL A 957 -20.85 -32.36 -39.96
C VAL A 957 -21.09 -33.80 -39.54
N ARG A 958 -20.42 -34.23 -38.46
CA ARG A 958 -20.44 -35.63 -38.04
C ARG A 958 -20.56 -35.89 -36.55
N ASP A 959 -21.10 -37.07 -36.23
CA ASP A 959 -21.17 -37.60 -34.86
C ASP A 959 -21.96 -36.74 -33.86
N ASN A 960 -22.74 -35.76 -34.34
CA ASN A 960 -23.47 -34.85 -33.47
C ASN A 960 -24.73 -35.51 -32.89
N VAL A 961 -25.07 -35.13 -31.66
CA VAL A 961 -26.09 -35.79 -30.84
C VAL A 961 -27.27 -34.87 -30.55
N ALA A 962 -28.47 -35.25 -31.00
CA ALA A 962 -29.71 -34.51 -30.73
C ALA A 962 -30.68 -35.34 -29.86
N SER A 963 -31.22 -34.77 -28.79
CA SER A 963 -32.01 -35.50 -27.78
C SER A 963 -33.48 -35.08 -27.59
N GLY A 964 -33.94 -33.98 -28.18
CA GLY A 964 -35.27 -33.35 -27.98
C GLY A 964 -36.47 -34.00 -28.71
N VAL A 965 -37.52 -33.23 -29.02
CA VAL A 965 -38.76 -33.75 -29.65
C VAL A 965 -38.78 -33.56 -31.19
N ASN A 966 -37.99 -32.61 -31.73
CA ASN A 966 -37.81 -32.34 -33.17
C ASN A 966 -36.33 -32.56 -33.61
N LYS A 967 -35.76 -33.68 -33.18
CA LYS A 967 -34.31 -33.94 -33.12
C LYS A 967 -33.60 -33.86 -34.47
N SER A 968 -32.81 -32.82 -34.69
CA SER A 968 -32.02 -32.68 -35.92
C SER A 968 -30.62 -32.17 -35.62
N THR A 969 -29.70 -32.47 -36.52
CA THR A 969 -28.31 -32.01 -36.44
C THR A 969 -28.20 -30.58 -36.93
N ILE A 970 -28.83 -30.31 -38.06
CA ILE A 970 -29.06 -28.95 -38.58
C ILE A 970 -30.56 -28.71 -38.59
N HIS A 971 -31.00 -27.70 -37.85
CA HIS A 971 -32.40 -27.32 -37.76
C HIS A 971 -32.60 -25.93 -38.37
N VAL A 972 -33.57 -25.82 -39.27
CA VAL A 972 -33.92 -24.57 -39.93
C VAL A 972 -35.38 -24.28 -39.62
N TYR A 973 -35.60 -23.29 -38.76
CA TYR A 973 -36.90 -22.96 -38.21
C TYR A 973 -37.28 -21.51 -38.41
N ASN A 974 -38.57 -21.26 -38.62
CA ASN A 974 -39.15 -19.91 -38.64
C ASN A 974 -40.39 -19.88 -37.72
N GLU A 975 -40.51 -18.87 -36.85
CA GLU A 975 -41.65 -18.74 -35.93
C GLU A 975 -43.00 -18.54 -36.62
N GLY A 976 -42.99 -18.04 -37.85
CA GLY A 976 -44.18 -17.67 -38.58
C GLY A 976 -44.63 -16.24 -38.22
N GLY A 977 -44.29 -15.29 -39.07
CA GLY A 977 -44.65 -13.87 -38.95
C GLY A 977 -44.29 -13.08 -40.22
N ALA A 978 -44.37 -11.74 -40.18
CA ALA A 978 -43.90 -10.86 -41.26
C ALA A 978 -42.37 -10.62 -41.24
N GLY A 979 -41.63 -11.33 -40.38
CA GLY A 979 -40.17 -11.26 -40.24
C GLY A 979 -39.43 -12.02 -41.35
N PRO A 980 -38.08 -11.97 -41.34
CA PRO A 980 -37.26 -12.68 -42.32
C PRO A 980 -37.47 -14.19 -42.24
N THR A 981 -37.27 -14.84 -43.38
CA THR A 981 -37.40 -16.30 -43.48
C THR A 981 -36.04 -16.95 -43.28
N SER A 982 -35.96 -17.92 -42.37
CA SER A 982 -34.73 -18.70 -42.23
C SER A 982 -34.34 -19.32 -43.55
N THR A 983 -33.09 -19.09 -43.94
CA THR A 983 -32.50 -19.54 -45.20
C THR A 983 -31.21 -20.28 -44.90
N PHE A 984 -31.07 -21.49 -45.44
CA PHE A 984 -29.86 -22.28 -45.28
C PHE A 984 -29.33 -22.71 -46.65
N ASP A 985 -28.14 -22.24 -46.99
CA ASP A 985 -27.43 -22.54 -48.23
C ASP A 985 -26.32 -23.54 -47.95
N ALA A 986 -26.41 -24.75 -48.49
CA ALA A 986 -25.43 -25.80 -48.30
C ALA A 986 -24.75 -26.15 -49.63
N GLN A 987 -23.43 -25.99 -49.68
CA GLN A 987 -22.63 -26.36 -50.84
C GLN A 987 -21.43 -27.23 -50.46
N HIS A 988 -21.21 -28.34 -51.14
CA HIS A 988 -20.01 -29.18 -50.92
C HIS A 988 -19.86 -29.64 -49.46
N ASN A 989 -20.93 -30.09 -48.81
CA ASN A 989 -20.85 -30.54 -47.42
C ASN A 989 -21.04 -32.04 -47.29
N THR A 990 -20.40 -32.63 -46.29
CA THR A 990 -20.59 -34.04 -45.91
C THR A 990 -21.21 -34.09 -44.52
N ILE A 991 -22.47 -34.54 -44.42
CA ILE A 991 -23.29 -34.56 -43.20
C ILE A 991 -23.65 -36.01 -42.85
N VAL A 992 -22.98 -36.57 -41.85
CA VAL A 992 -22.87 -38.02 -41.71
C VAL A 992 -22.76 -38.52 -40.27
N ASN A 993 -23.29 -39.71 -40.01
CA ASN A 993 -23.20 -40.40 -38.72
C ASN A 993 -23.76 -39.59 -37.52
N ASN A 994 -24.78 -38.78 -37.75
CA ASN A 994 -25.43 -38.05 -36.67
C ASN A 994 -26.59 -38.87 -36.07
N SER A 995 -26.85 -38.64 -34.78
CA SER A 995 -27.75 -39.49 -33.98
C SER A 995 -29.23 -39.43 -34.36
N GLN A 996 -29.66 -38.49 -35.23
CA GLN A 996 -31.06 -38.21 -35.56
C GLN A 996 -31.23 -37.75 -37.02
N TYR A 997 -32.11 -36.80 -37.33
CA TYR A 997 -32.20 -36.22 -38.68
C TYR A 997 -30.92 -35.45 -39.03
N GLY A 998 -30.43 -35.60 -40.27
CA GLY A 998 -29.31 -34.81 -40.76
C GLY A 998 -29.70 -33.33 -40.84
N ILE A 999 -30.68 -33.02 -41.70
CA ILE A 999 -31.26 -31.69 -41.84
C ILE A 999 -32.79 -31.74 -41.67
N PHE A 1000 -33.35 -30.79 -40.92
CA PHE A 1000 -34.79 -30.65 -40.74
C PHE A 1000 -35.25 -29.20 -40.97
N TYR A 1001 -36.21 -29.03 -41.88
CA TYR A 1001 -36.88 -27.77 -42.15
C TYR A 1001 -38.28 -27.72 -41.53
N ALA A 1002 -38.52 -26.74 -40.65
CA ALA A 1002 -39.83 -26.42 -40.11
C ALA A 1002 -40.25 -24.99 -40.45
N ASN A 1003 -41.48 -24.84 -40.94
CA ASN A 1003 -42.12 -23.54 -41.22
C ASN A 1003 -41.34 -22.59 -42.16
N THR A 1004 -40.37 -23.11 -42.92
CA THR A 1004 -39.61 -22.37 -43.94
C THR A 1004 -39.31 -23.27 -45.14
N THR A 1005 -38.98 -22.63 -46.27
CA THR A 1005 -38.69 -23.31 -47.54
C THR A 1005 -37.47 -22.74 -48.28
N GLY A 1006 -36.76 -21.76 -47.70
CA GLY A 1006 -35.65 -21.02 -48.33
C GLY A 1006 -34.27 -21.69 -48.18
N GLY A 1007 -33.47 -21.64 -49.24
CA GLY A 1007 -32.10 -22.17 -49.28
C GLY A 1007 -31.63 -22.60 -50.67
N THR A 1008 -30.44 -23.17 -50.75
CA THR A 1008 -29.88 -23.83 -51.93
C THR A 1008 -29.09 -25.06 -51.48
N PHE A 1009 -29.18 -26.14 -52.24
CA PHE A 1009 -28.52 -27.40 -51.93
C PHE A 1009 -27.76 -27.88 -53.14
N ASP A 1010 -26.46 -27.63 -53.16
CA ASP A 1010 -25.62 -28.00 -54.30
C ASP A 1010 -24.45 -28.87 -53.85
N ASN A 1011 -24.29 -30.01 -54.49
CA ASN A 1011 -23.11 -30.85 -54.32
C ASN A 1011 -22.86 -31.40 -52.89
N ASN A 1012 -23.90 -31.80 -52.15
CA ASN A 1012 -23.78 -32.29 -50.77
C ASN A 1012 -23.96 -33.81 -50.64
N VAL A 1013 -23.33 -34.41 -49.63
CA VAL A 1013 -23.57 -35.79 -49.18
C VAL A 1013 -24.24 -35.78 -47.81
N VAL A 1014 -25.43 -36.37 -47.69
CA VAL A 1014 -26.19 -36.48 -46.43
C VAL A 1014 -26.59 -37.93 -46.20
N TRP A 1015 -25.70 -38.68 -45.53
CA TRP A 1015 -25.78 -40.14 -45.46
C TRP A 1015 -25.40 -40.71 -44.09
N GLY A 1016 -25.95 -41.88 -43.74
CA GLY A 1016 -25.60 -42.59 -42.50
C GLY A 1016 -26.15 -41.94 -41.23
N ASN A 1017 -27.18 -41.10 -41.32
CA ASN A 1017 -27.83 -40.49 -40.16
C ASN A 1017 -28.94 -41.43 -39.63
N THR A 1018 -29.15 -41.46 -38.31
CA THR A 1018 -29.93 -42.54 -37.63
C THR A 1018 -31.41 -42.61 -38.05
N LEU A 1019 -32.05 -41.48 -38.35
CA LEU A 1019 -33.45 -41.46 -38.83
C LEU A 1019 -33.52 -41.29 -40.36
N LEU A 1020 -33.68 -40.05 -40.84
CA LEU A 1020 -33.68 -39.68 -42.26
C LEU A 1020 -32.58 -38.64 -42.50
N GLY A 1021 -31.94 -38.68 -43.68
CA GLY A 1021 -30.94 -37.66 -44.05
C GLY A 1021 -31.55 -36.26 -44.16
N PHE A 1022 -32.78 -36.15 -44.68
CA PHE A 1022 -33.43 -34.88 -44.98
C PHE A 1022 -34.95 -34.92 -44.74
N VAL A 1023 -35.52 -33.92 -44.05
CA VAL A 1023 -36.97 -33.80 -43.79
C VAL A 1023 -37.47 -32.37 -44.03
N THR A 1024 -38.60 -32.22 -44.73
CA THR A 1024 -39.23 -30.91 -45.01
C THR A 1024 -40.69 -30.89 -44.51
N GLY A 1025 -41.04 -29.92 -43.66
CA GLY A 1025 -42.42 -29.72 -43.17
C GLY A 1025 -43.37 -28.99 -44.13
N GLY A 1026 -42.92 -28.50 -45.29
CA GLY A 1026 -43.74 -27.64 -46.18
C GLY A 1026 -43.37 -27.60 -47.67
N GLY A 1027 -42.50 -28.49 -48.14
CA GLY A 1027 -41.99 -28.48 -49.52
C GLY A 1027 -40.90 -27.42 -49.71
N LEU A 1028 -39.69 -27.85 -50.09
CA LEU A 1028 -38.54 -26.99 -50.34
C LEU A 1028 -38.76 -26.18 -51.63
N THR A 1029 -38.63 -24.85 -51.62
CA THR A 1029 -38.79 -24.00 -52.83
C THR A 1029 -37.45 -23.74 -53.54
N THR A 1030 -36.48 -24.63 -53.34
CA THR A 1030 -35.08 -24.39 -53.67
C THR A 1030 -34.62 -25.08 -54.94
N THR A 1031 -33.48 -24.61 -55.45
CA THR A 1031 -32.66 -25.37 -56.40
C THR A 1031 -31.86 -26.40 -55.61
N ALA A 1032 -32.07 -27.69 -55.91
CA ALA A 1032 -31.27 -28.78 -55.38
C ALA A 1032 -30.59 -29.52 -56.55
N THR A 1033 -29.27 -29.46 -56.65
CA THR A 1033 -28.50 -30.09 -57.72
C THR A 1033 -27.37 -30.93 -57.16
N CYS A 1034 -27.16 -32.08 -57.79
CA CYS A 1034 -26.01 -32.93 -57.51
C CYS A 1034 -25.82 -33.36 -56.05
N ASN A 1035 -26.87 -33.71 -55.33
CA ASN A 1035 -26.77 -34.16 -53.93
C ASN A 1035 -26.95 -35.68 -53.82
N ASP A 1036 -26.27 -36.32 -52.86
CA ASP A 1036 -26.52 -37.71 -52.47
C ASP A 1036 -27.16 -37.76 -51.08
N THR A 1037 -28.41 -38.21 -51.00
CA THR A 1037 -29.18 -38.24 -49.75
C THR A 1037 -29.71 -39.63 -49.45
N GLN A 1038 -29.68 -40.04 -48.17
CA GLN A 1038 -30.18 -41.35 -47.69
C GLN A 1038 -31.63 -41.67 -48.08
N THR A 1039 -32.40 -40.64 -48.45
CA THR A 1039 -33.77 -40.75 -48.97
C THR A 1039 -33.92 -39.92 -50.23
N SER A 1040 -34.79 -40.34 -51.15
CA SER A 1040 -35.07 -39.62 -52.40
C SER A 1040 -36.04 -38.43 -52.18
N VAL A 1041 -35.64 -37.46 -51.35
CA VAL A 1041 -36.48 -36.30 -50.97
C VAL A 1041 -36.22 -35.07 -51.87
N LEU A 1042 -35.00 -34.88 -52.35
CA LEU A 1042 -34.64 -33.75 -53.20
C LEU A 1042 -34.98 -34.04 -54.66
N THR A 1043 -35.70 -33.11 -55.30
CA THR A 1043 -36.01 -33.18 -56.74
C THR A 1043 -35.12 -32.18 -57.49
N GLY A 1044 -34.52 -32.60 -58.60
CA GLY A 1044 -33.55 -31.79 -59.34
C GLY A 1044 -32.52 -32.63 -60.09
N ALA A 1045 -31.74 -32.00 -60.97
CA ALA A 1045 -30.75 -32.70 -61.79
C ALA A 1045 -29.55 -33.18 -60.97
N GLY A 1046 -29.10 -34.42 -61.20
CA GLY A 1046 -27.92 -35.00 -60.54
C GLY A 1046 -28.13 -35.46 -59.09
N ASN A 1047 -29.32 -35.26 -58.50
CA ASN A 1047 -29.58 -35.77 -57.15
C ASN A 1047 -29.75 -37.29 -57.18
N VAL A 1048 -29.02 -37.99 -56.31
CA VAL A 1048 -29.04 -39.45 -56.16
C VAL A 1048 -29.40 -39.85 -54.73
N SER A 1049 -29.72 -41.13 -54.55
CA SER A 1049 -29.99 -41.72 -53.24
C SER A 1049 -29.39 -43.12 -53.25
N SER A 1050 -28.09 -43.18 -53.06
CA SER A 1050 -27.31 -44.42 -53.13
C SER A 1050 -26.17 -44.35 -52.13
N ASP A 1051 -25.68 -45.50 -51.65
CA ASP A 1051 -24.60 -45.49 -50.67
C ASP A 1051 -23.35 -44.81 -51.26
N PRO A 1052 -22.81 -43.73 -50.66
CA PRO A 1052 -21.68 -42.98 -51.18
C PRO A 1052 -20.35 -43.73 -51.05
N TRP A 1053 -20.31 -44.89 -50.39
CA TRP A 1053 -19.12 -45.75 -50.30
C TRP A 1053 -17.90 -45.03 -49.71
N PHE A 1054 -18.02 -44.53 -48.48
CA PHE A 1054 -16.88 -43.98 -47.74
C PHE A 1054 -15.76 -45.01 -47.52
N ILE A 1055 -14.49 -44.56 -47.48
CA ILE A 1055 -13.32 -45.41 -47.20
C ILE A 1055 -13.52 -46.17 -45.88
N THR A 1056 -13.63 -45.46 -44.75
CA THR A 1056 -13.86 -46.08 -43.44
C THR A 1056 -14.54 -45.14 -42.42
N THR A 1057 -15.85 -45.34 -42.21
CA THR A 1057 -16.62 -44.55 -41.24
C THR A 1057 -16.22 -44.80 -39.78
N ALA A 1058 -15.71 -46.00 -39.46
CA ALA A 1058 -15.31 -46.38 -38.11
C ALA A 1058 -14.04 -45.64 -37.62
N ARG A 1059 -13.22 -45.12 -38.54
CA ARG A 1059 -12.01 -44.35 -38.23
C ARG A 1059 -12.15 -42.86 -38.56
N GLY A 1060 -13.35 -42.40 -38.97
CA GLY A 1060 -13.62 -41.00 -39.27
C GLY A 1060 -13.25 -40.54 -40.68
N ASP A 1061 -12.83 -41.45 -41.56
CA ASP A 1061 -12.44 -41.12 -42.93
C ASP A 1061 -13.62 -41.26 -43.90
N TYR A 1062 -14.07 -40.10 -44.38
CA TYR A 1062 -15.23 -39.93 -45.24
C TYR A 1062 -14.86 -39.58 -46.68
N HIS A 1063 -13.63 -39.84 -47.12
CA HIS A 1063 -13.29 -39.85 -48.54
C HIS A 1063 -14.08 -40.95 -49.29
N LEU A 1064 -14.31 -40.75 -50.59
CA LEU A 1064 -15.08 -41.67 -51.43
C LEU A 1064 -14.19 -42.80 -51.97
N LYS A 1065 -14.70 -44.04 -51.96
CA LYS A 1065 -14.05 -45.20 -52.61
C LYS A 1065 -14.15 -45.11 -54.14
N PRO A 1066 -13.19 -45.70 -54.88
CA PRO A 1066 -13.30 -45.87 -56.32
C PRO A 1066 -14.63 -46.53 -56.73
N GLY A 1067 -15.32 -45.92 -57.69
CA GLY A 1067 -16.62 -46.39 -58.22
C GLY A 1067 -17.84 -45.95 -57.42
N SER A 1068 -17.66 -45.13 -56.37
CA SER A 1068 -18.76 -44.51 -55.64
C SER A 1068 -19.74 -43.78 -56.58
N PRO A 1069 -21.06 -43.83 -56.31
CA PRO A 1069 -22.05 -43.05 -57.06
C PRO A 1069 -21.92 -41.52 -56.84
N ALA A 1070 -21.18 -41.10 -55.83
CA ALA A 1070 -20.89 -39.70 -55.49
C ALA A 1070 -19.58 -39.19 -56.11
N LEU A 1071 -18.76 -40.08 -56.68
CA LEU A 1071 -17.48 -39.76 -57.32
C LEU A 1071 -17.71 -39.29 -58.77
N ASP A 1072 -17.02 -38.22 -59.19
CA ASP A 1072 -17.11 -37.64 -60.55
C ASP A 1072 -18.57 -37.37 -60.99
N ALA A 1073 -19.44 -37.00 -60.06
CA ALA A 1073 -20.88 -36.97 -60.31
C ALA A 1073 -21.41 -35.57 -60.70
N CYS A 1074 -20.62 -34.52 -60.44
CA CYS A 1074 -21.08 -33.13 -60.52
C CYS A 1074 -20.40 -32.30 -61.60
N ALA A 1075 -21.21 -31.55 -62.35
CA ALA A 1075 -20.76 -30.72 -63.46
C ALA A 1075 -20.07 -29.42 -63.02
N ALA A 1076 -20.28 -28.98 -61.78
CA ALA A 1076 -19.69 -27.78 -61.21
C ALA A 1076 -19.35 -28.02 -59.74
N GLY A 1077 -18.36 -27.29 -59.22
CA GLY A 1077 -18.03 -27.31 -57.82
C GLY A 1077 -17.06 -26.23 -57.37
N SER A 1078 -16.73 -26.23 -56.08
CA SER A 1078 -15.89 -25.21 -55.42
C SER A 1078 -14.48 -25.76 -55.14
N SER A 1079 -13.44 -24.94 -55.29
CA SER A 1079 -12.04 -25.37 -55.08
C SER A 1079 -11.30 -24.36 -54.20
N PRO A 1080 -10.36 -24.79 -53.34
CA PRO A 1080 -10.08 -26.18 -52.91
C PRO A 1080 -11.08 -26.69 -51.85
N ASP A 1081 -11.08 -28.00 -51.62
CA ASP A 1081 -11.92 -28.75 -50.66
C ASP A 1081 -11.53 -28.53 -49.18
N LEU A 1082 -12.08 -29.35 -48.27
CA LEU A 1082 -11.80 -29.27 -46.82
C LEU A 1082 -10.34 -29.61 -46.46
N ASP A 1083 -9.71 -30.53 -47.19
CA ASP A 1083 -8.31 -30.95 -46.98
C ASP A 1083 -7.32 -30.09 -47.81
N ASN A 1084 -7.80 -28.96 -48.33
CA ASN A 1084 -7.06 -28.05 -49.20
C ASN A 1084 -6.64 -28.65 -50.55
N ILE A 1085 -7.36 -29.67 -51.02
CA ILE A 1085 -7.16 -30.31 -52.31
C ILE A 1085 -7.92 -29.56 -53.40
N SER A 1086 -7.24 -29.25 -54.51
CA SER A 1086 -7.86 -28.60 -55.67
C SER A 1086 -8.86 -29.51 -56.37
N ARG A 1087 -10.02 -28.95 -56.77
CA ARG A 1087 -11.08 -29.66 -57.48
C ARG A 1087 -11.23 -29.22 -58.95
N PRO A 1088 -11.59 -30.12 -59.89
CA PRO A 1088 -11.81 -31.55 -59.68
C PRO A 1088 -10.51 -32.38 -59.74
N ARG A 1089 -10.43 -33.48 -58.98
CA ARG A 1089 -9.43 -34.56 -59.16
C ARG A 1089 -10.10 -35.76 -59.83
N GLY A 1090 -10.25 -35.67 -61.15
CA GLY A 1090 -10.96 -36.69 -61.92
C GLY A 1090 -11.51 -36.12 -63.23
N VAL A 1091 -12.65 -36.61 -63.66
CA VAL A 1091 -13.39 -36.12 -64.82
C VAL A 1091 -14.35 -34.99 -64.45
N GLN A 1092 -14.94 -35.03 -63.26
CA GLN A 1092 -15.96 -34.13 -62.74
C GLN A 1092 -15.74 -33.87 -61.25
N TYR A 1093 -16.57 -33.02 -60.63
CA TYR A 1093 -16.47 -32.71 -59.21
C TYR A 1093 -17.14 -33.82 -58.39
N ASP A 1094 -16.54 -34.17 -57.25
CA ASP A 1094 -17.10 -35.13 -56.30
C ASP A 1094 -18.16 -34.48 -55.40
N MET A 1095 -19.13 -35.29 -54.96
CA MET A 1095 -20.10 -34.88 -53.95
C MET A 1095 -19.52 -34.82 -52.54
N GLY A 1096 -19.87 -33.74 -51.82
CA GLY A 1096 -19.51 -33.56 -50.42
C GLY A 1096 -18.27 -32.70 -50.20
N ALA A 1097 -17.78 -32.67 -48.96
CA ALA A 1097 -16.73 -31.79 -48.47
C ALA A 1097 -15.31 -32.20 -48.85
N LEU A 1098 -15.12 -33.46 -49.21
CA LEU A 1098 -13.83 -34.05 -49.54
C LEU A 1098 -13.81 -34.42 -51.02
N GLU A 1099 -12.75 -34.06 -51.70
CA GLU A 1099 -12.44 -34.52 -53.06
C GLU A 1099 -11.72 -35.88 -52.98
N LEU A 1100 -11.68 -36.63 -54.08
CA LEU A 1100 -10.89 -37.83 -54.19
C LEU A 1100 -9.42 -37.58 -53.78
N TRP A 1101 -9.08 -38.11 -52.60
CA TRP A 1101 -7.71 -38.12 -52.11
C TRP A 1101 -6.76 -38.82 -53.10
N CYS A 1102 -7.24 -39.94 -53.65
CA CYS A 1102 -6.44 -40.94 -54.35
C CYS A 1102 -6.78 -41.06 -55.84
N ALA A 1103 -6.01 -40.39 -56.69
CA ALA A 1103 -5.72 -40.94 -58.01
C ALA A 1103 -4.56 -41.92 -57.84
N SER A 1104 -4.70 -43.20 -58.25
CA SER A 1104 -3.62 -44.19 -58.10
C SER A 1104 -2.26 -43.62 -58.56
N GLY A 1105 -1.25 -43.59 -57.69
CA GLY A 1105 0.11 -43.16 -58.03
C GLY A 1105 0.52 -41.73 -57.65
N VAL A 1106 -0.19 -41.05 -56.74
CA VAL A 1106 0.34 -39.83 -56.09
C VAL A 1106 1.36 -40.28 -55.03
N THR A 1107 2.65 -40.09 -55.33
CA THR A 1107 3.75 -40.61 -54.51
C THR A 1107 4.55 -39.51 -53.81
N ASP A 1108 4.25 -38.23 -54.05
CA ASP A 1108 4.79 -37.07 -53.32
C ASP A 1108 3.85 -36.74 -52.14
N VAL A 1109 4.04 -37.42 -51.01
CA VAL A 1109 3.18 -37.31 -49.82
C VAL A 1109 3.58 -36.12 -48.93
N ASN A 1110 4.74 -35.52 -49.16
CA ASN A 1110 5.19 -34.33 -48.44
C ASN A 1110 4.91 -33.01 -49.17
N GLY A 1111 4.40 -33.06 -50.40
CA GLY A 1111 3.99 -31.89 -51.18
C GLY A 1111 5.15 -31.06 -51.71
N SER A 1112 6.35 -31.64 -51.83
CA SER A 1112 7.56 -30.95 -52.29
C SER A 1112 7.62 -30.69 -53.80
N GLY A 1113 6.67 -31.26 -54.56
CA GLY A 1113 6.63 -31.28 -56.01
C GLY A 1113 7.46 -32.40 -56.64
N LYS A 1114 7.97 -33.35 -55.84
CA LYS A 1114 8.78 -34.51 -56.27
C LYS A 1114 8.52 -35.71 -55.36
N THR A 1115 8.62 -36.91 -55.91
CA THR A 1115 8.69 -38.14 -55.12
C THR A 1115 10.13 -38.50 -54.82
N ASP A 1116 10.53 -38.41 -53.56
CA ASP A 1116 11.88 -38.70 -53.09
C ASP A 1116 11.90 -39.64 -51.86
N ILE A 1117 13.08 -39.81 -51.25
CA ILE A 1117 13.26 -40.73 -50.12
C ILE A 1117 12.48 -40.28 -48.88
N VAL A 1118 12.20 -38.99 -48.72
CA VAL A 1118 11.45 -38.44 -47.58
C VAL A 1118 10.00 -38.91 -47.64
N ASP A 1119 9.44 -39.08 -48.85
CA ASP A 1119 8.09 -39.65 -49.04
C ASP A 1119 8.03 -41.11 -48.60
N VAL A 1120 9.03 -41.91 -48.97
CA VAL A 1120 9.14 -43.31 -48.56
C VAL A 1120 9.28 -43.42 -47.03
N GLU A 1121 10.11 -42.57 -46.43
CA GLU A 1121 10.31 -42.53 -44.97
C GLU A 1121 9.02 -42.16 -44.23
N ARG A 1122 8.21 -41.24 -44.76
CA ARG A 1122 6.96 -40.80 -44.13
C ARG A 1122 5.88 -41.89 -44.15
N VAL A 1123 5.66 -42.54 -45.29
CA VAL A 1123 4.70 -43.66 -45.40
C VAL A 1123 5.17 -44.88 -44.59
N ALA A 1124 6.49 -45.17 -44.59
CA ALA A 1124 7.03 -46.27 -43.81
C ALA A 1124 6.97 -46.03 -42.28
N GLY A 1125 7.12 -44.78 -41.84
CA GLY A 1125 6.98 -44.39 -40.43
C GLY A 1125 5.57 -44.70 -39.90
N ASP A 1126 4.55 -44.29 -40.65
CA ASP A 1126 3.15 -44.50 -40.27
C ASP A 1126 2.73 -45.97 -40.23
N PHE A 1127 3.21 -46.76 -41.20
CA PHE A 1127 3.04 -48.21 -41.20
C PHE A 1127 3.59 -48.85 -39.91
N LEU A 1128 4.75 -48.39 -39.44
CA LEU A 1128 5.40 -48.92 -38.23
C LEU A 1128 4.69 -48.49 -36.94
N ASP A 1129 4.07 -47.30 -36.91
CA ASP A 1129 3.37 -46.77 -35.74
C ASP A 1129 1.91 -47.24 -35.63
N ALA A 1130 1.44 -48.09 -36.57
CA ALA A 1130 0.05 -48.55 -36.68
C ALA A 1130 -0.98 -47.41 -36.75
N GLY A 1131 -0.54 -46.22 -37.15
CA GLY A 1131 -1.37 -45.07 -37.41
C GLY A 1131 -2.10 -45.21 -38.73
N TYR A 1132 -3.32 -44.67 -38.81
CA TYR A 1132 -4.01 -44.47 -40.09
C TYR A 1132 -3.98 -42.97 -40.38
N LEU A 1133 -3.12 -42.55 -41.30
CA LEU A 1133 -3.24 -41.26 -41.96
C LEU A 1133 -3.80 -41.50 -43.38
N PRO A 1134 -4.99 -40.97 -43.72
CA PRO A 1134 -5.58 -41.13 -45.06
C PRO A 1134 -4.61 -40.80 -46.19
N GLN A 1135 -3.70 -39.85 -45.94
CA GLN A 1135 -2.68 -39.41 -46.87
C GLN A 1135 -1.59 -40.40 -47.22
N HIS A 1136 -1.39 -41.43 -46.40
CA HIS A 1136 -0.37 -42.45 -46.61
C HIS A 1136 -0.95 -43.80 -47.06
N ASP A 1137 -2.27 -43.90 -47.21
CA ASP A 1137 -2.93 -45.02 -47.89
C ASP A 1137 -2.93 -44.73 -49.41
N ILE A 1138 -1.83 -45.09 -50.07
CA ILE A 1138 -1.51 -44.76 -51.46
C ILE A 1138 -2.29 -45.62 -52.44
N ASN A 1139 -2.68 -46.83 -52.01
CA ASN A 1139 -3.43 -47.79 -52.80
C ASN A 1139 -4.95 -47.77 -52.51
N CYS A 1140 -5.35 -47.11 -51.42
CA CYS A 1140 -6.69 -46.64 -51.13
C CYS A 1140 -7.64 -47.78 -50.74
N ASP A 1141 -7.09 -48.76 -50.03
CA ASP A 1141 -7.79 -49.93 -49.52
C ASP A 1141 -8.26 -49.77 -48.05
N GLY A 1142 -7.98 -48.62 -47.44
CA GLY A 1142 -8.36 -48.25 -46.09
C GLY A 1142 -7.35 -48.65 -45.02
N VAL A 1143 -6.13 -49.08 -45.40
CA VAL A 1143 -5.02 -49.37 -44.48
C VAL A 1143 -3.69 -48.84 -45.04
N VAL A 1144 -2.88 -48.23 -44.18
CA VAL A 1144 -1.47 -47.93 -44.54
C VAL A 1144 -0.65 -49.19 -44.32
N ASP A 1145 -0.16 -49.80 -45.40
CA ASP A 1145 0.56 -51.07 -45.39
C ASP A 1145 1.79 -51.13 -46.33
N LEU A 1146 2.40 -52.31 -46.43
CA LEU A 1146 3.58 -52.54 -47.30
C LEU A 1146 3.29 -52.28 -48.78
N GLY A 1147 2.04 -52.43 -49.21
CA GLY A 1147 1.57 -52.10 -50.56
C GLY A 1147 1.76 -50.62 -50.87
N ASP A 1148 1.51 -49.74 -49.91
CA ASP A 1148 1.66 -48.29 -50.08
C ASP A 1148 3.13 -47.87 -50.18
N ILE A 1149 3.96 -48.40 -49.28
CA ILE A 1149 5.41 -48.14 -49.28
C ILE A 1149 6.02 -48.55 -50.62
N MET A 1150 5.61 -49.72 -51.16
CA MET A 1150 6.12 -50.19 -52.44
C MET A 1150 5.72 -49.29 -53.62
N LEU A 1151 4.54 -48.66 -53.58
CA LEU A 1151 4.10 -47.74 -54.63
C LEU A 1151 4.92 -46.45 -54.62
N VAL A 1152 5.17 -45.86 -53.45
CA VAL A 1152 6.02 -44.66 -53.33
C VAL A 1152 7.46 -44.97 -53.72
N ALA A 1153 8.02 -46.08 -53.22
CA ALA A 1153 9.38 -46.49 -53.54
C ALA A 1153 9.58 -46.83 -55.02
N ALA A 1154 8.54 -47.30 -55.72
CA ALA A 1154 8.59 -47.59 -57.16
C ALA A 1154 8.52 -46.33 -58.04
N ALA A 1155 7.93 -45.24 -57.54
CA ALA A 1155 7.86 -43.96 -58.23
C ALA A 1155 9.01 -43.01 -57.89
N TRP A 1156 9.80 -43.35 -56.86
CA TRP A 1156 11.00 -42.62 -56.48
C TRP A 1156 11.99 -42.48 -57.65
N THR A 1157 12.29 -41.23 -58.03
CA THR A 1157 13.39 -40.90 -58.94
C THR A 1157 14.50 -40.20 -58.16
N PRO A 1158 15.76 -40.72 -58.17
CA PRO A 1158 16.89 -40.14 -57.42
C PRO A 1158 17.23 -38.68 -57.74
#